data_AF-A0A0A0JEV9-F1
#
_entry.id   AF-A0A0A0JEV9-F1
#
_cell.length_a   1.000
_cell.length_b   1.000
_cell.length_c   1.000
_cell.angle_alpha   90.00
_cell.angle_beta   90.00
_cell.angle_gamma   90.00
#
_symmetry.space_group_name_H-M   'P 1'
#
loop_
_entity.id
_entity.type
_entity.pdbx_description
1 polymer ?
#
loop_
_entity_poly.entity_id
_entity_poly.type
_entity_poly.pdbx_seq_one_letter_code
_entity_poly.pdbx_strand_id
1 'polypeptide(L)'
;MIDVDNTGMALPRSGDYSRYLPKVRSWRSVDAFLAAPVQDWDAGVHIMHGGADGEHFDVLIGGRLWTVRPRRCVPIFLTGAVSTRQGAQGPFFSGVKIAGEVGTPFVAISDPTLRASPDLDLGWYTGSVGAGIQQALTRLLDGLASRLGREVLLIGGSGGGFASLDQATRMSEPASALVWNAQTDLLDYSPPAVEKYLAATTATSREVVSGWSREERSARLLAGGIEHSVRREAPPGSGRRRVLYLQNETDDHLGEHALPFFAATGWQEGLRGRWRDDRGGVAVVAPMSPGHAPPPREVLTTALGALLDSRTPASAVADHVEQKGLLGLPEDAWKVRTFLVGSCVSRDTFAFLDPEVFALKGYIARQSLISAFSDGAHPLGDTSTLASRFQRRMIEGDAASSLPEDVRAAATEVDLVVWDLFDERLGVHRRGPTGFTTDSVELRSLLGGVAPAGIEHVAFGTPEHHALFVKALAPWRELLVETNLLGRTVLVAPRWAVEADDGGLTPRSFGRTATEANALTEPYLRAAVEVLGVPVLGRGGPLPLSGSEHQWGPAPFHYDDATYVRLAEELVAVARQKLGETAVDGQGVRVPNRSERAARRNAPTLRLSRSGDELRVTLLGGDPKAWSVQLFRDDERVASTGWQTDRDLYLPLAGEGRYRARAHLLDRDGGRSPVVSGVLTVS
;
A
#
# COMPACT_ATOMS: atom_id res chain seq x y z
N MET A 1 -7.16 -52.72 26.86
CA MET A 1 -8.50 -52.08 26.82
C MET A 1 -8.66 -51.54 25.41
N ILE A 2 -9.83 -51.71 24.79
CA ILE A 2 -10.12 -51.08 23.49
C ILE A 2 -10.53 -49.65 23.82
N ASP A 3 -9.79 -48.66 23.35
CA ASP A 3 -10.21 -47.26 23.51
C ASP A 3 -11.45 -47.02 22.65
N VAL A 4 -12.51 -46.57 23.31
CA VAL A 4 -13.81 -46.27 22.69
C VAL A 4 -14.09 -44.78 22.78
N ASP A 5 -14.79 -44.25 21.78
CA ASP A 5 -15.28 -42.88 21.79
C ASP A 5 -16.45 -42.69 22.79
N ASN A 6 -17.00 -41.48 22.88
CA ASN A 6 -18.15 -41.20 23.75
C ASN A 6 -19.45 -41.90 23.36
N THR A 7 -19.51 -42.55 22.19
CA THR A 7 -20.67 -43.29 21.69
C THR A 7 -20.49 -44.81 21.82
N GLY A 8 -19.34 -45.27 22.32
CA GLY A 8 -19.00 -46.69 22.48
C GLY A 8 -18.42 -47.35 21.21
N MET A 9 -18.12 -46.58 20.17
CA MET A 9 -17.42 -47.06 18.97
C MET A 9 -15.92 -47.17 19.20
N ALA A 10 -15.29 -48.23 18.70
CA ALA A 10 -13.85 -48.41 18.77
C ALA A 10 -13.11 -47.31 17.97
N LEU A 11 -12.08 -46.71 18.58
CA LEU A 11 -11.26 -45.71 17.93
C LEU A 11 -10.31 -46.35 16.89
N PRO A 12 -9.96 -45.64 15.80
CA PRO A 12 -8.98 -46.12 14.83
C PRO A 12 -7.63 -46.44 15.48
N ARG A 13 -7.07 -47.62 15.18
CA ARG A 13 -5.74 -48.03 15.67
C ARG A 13 -4.57 -47.29 15.01
N SER A 14 -4.85 -46.53 13.94
CA SER A 14 -3.87 -45.74 13.20
C SER A 14 -3.73 -44.31 13.74
N GLY A 15 -4.35 -44.00 14.89
CA GLY A 15 -4.25 -42.70 15.56
C GLY A 15 -4.16 -42.83 17.09
N ASP A 16 -3.58 -41.81 17.73
CA ASP A 16 -3.55 -41.60 19.17
C ASP A 16 -4.51 -40.46 19.57
N TYR A 17 -5.60 -40.84 20.23
CA TYR A 17 -6.66 -39.94 20.67
C TYR A 17 -6.64 -39.67 22.18
N SER A 18 -5.69 -40.26 22.92
CA SER A 18 -5.64 -40.23 24.39
C SER A 18 -5.75 -38.81 24.95
N ARG A 19 -5.06 -37.86 24.33
CA ARG A 19 -5.05 -36.43 24.70
C ARG A 19 -6.35 -35.67 24.42
N TYR A 20 -7.27 -36.24 23.65
CA TYR A 20 -8.54 -35.63 23.28
C TYR A 20 -9.72 -36.21 24.05
N LEU A 21 -9.54 -37.33 24.74
CA LEU A 21 -10.59 -37.95 25.56
C LEU A 21 -10.98 -37.05 26.76
N PRO A 22 -12.27 -37.05 27.16
CA PRO A 22 -13.37 -37.80 26.54
C PRO A 22 -13.94 -37.10 25.29
N LYS A 23 -13.45 -35.95 24.82
CA LYS A 23 -14.08 -35.19 23.72
C LYS A 23 -13.77 -35.74 22.32
N VAL A 24 -14.08 -37.02 22.10
CA VAL A 24 -13.91 -37.72 20.82
C VAL A 24 -15.23 -38.36 20.41
N ARG A 25 -15.61 -38.21 19.14
CA ARG A 25 -16.85 -38.75 18.57
C ARG A 25 -16.61 -39.32 17.17
N SER A 26 -17.07 -40.54 16.94
CA SER A 26 -16.97 -41.23 15.66
C SER A 26 -18.26 -41.12 14.86
N TRP A 27 -18.12 -41.07 13.53
CA TRP A 27 -19.18 -40.97 12.55
C TRP A 27 -18.95 -42.01 11.47
N ARG A 28 -19.98 -42.81 11.17
CA ARG A 28 -19.91 -43.86 10.14
C ARG A 28 -19.51 -43.34 8.75
N SER A 29 -19.74 -42.06 8.47
CA SER A 29 -19.35 -41.38 7.24
C SER A 29 -19.33 -39.87 7.35
N VAL A 30 -18.65 -39.22 6.39
CA VAL A 30 -18.78 -37.77 6.16
C VAL A 30 -20.25 -37.38 6.00
N ASP A 31 -21.04 -38.18 5.26
CA ASP A 31 -22.47 -37.94 5.11
C ASP A 31 -23.25 -38.07 6.41
N ALA A 32 -22.88 -39.01 7.28
CA ALA A 32 -23.53 -39.16 8.58
C ALA A 32 -23.24 -37.96 9.49
N PHE A 33 -22.01 -37.45 9.45
CA PHE A 33 -21.64 -36.21 10.14
C PHE A 33 -22.44 -35.01 9.60
N LEU A 34 -22.54 -34.87 8.28
CA LEU A 34 -23.25 -33.76 7.64
C LEU A 34 -24.77 -33.82 7.82
N ALA A 35 -25.34 -35.02 7.92
CA ALA A 35 -26.77 -35.24 8.17
C ALA A 35 -27.17 -34.93 9.62
N ALA A 36 -26.22 -34.95 10.56
CA ALA A 36 -26.49 -34.63 11.95
C ALA A 36 -26.93 -33.16 12.12
N PRO A 37 -27.68 -32.84 13.19
CA PRO A 37 -27.90 -31.45 13.58
C PRO A 37 -26.56 -30.73 13.77
N VAL A 38 -26.43 -29.48 13.31
CA VAL A 38 -25.17 -28.74 13.47
C VAL A 38 -24.80 -28.53 14.94
N GLN A 39 -25.77 -28.60 15.86
CA GLN A 39 -25.58 -28.55 17.31
C GLN A 39 -24.86 -29.77 17.87
N ASP A 40 -24.84 -30.88 17.13
CA ASP A 40 -24.10 -32.10 17.50
C ASP A 40 -22.61 -32.01 17.15
N TRP A 41 -22.20 -30.93 16.48
CA TRP A 41 -20.81 -30.63 16.14
C TRP A 41 -20.12 -29.91 17.31
N ASP A 42 -20.17 -30.52 18.48
CA ASP A 42 -19.60 -30.00 19.71
C ASP A 42 -18.07 -29.87 19.64
N ALA A 43 -17.49 -29.08 20.55
CA ALA A 43 -16.04 -28.93 20.61
C ALA A 43 -15.35 -30.25 20.99
N GLY A 44 -14.45 -30.74 20.13
CA GLY A 44 -13.80 -32.05 20.27
C GLY A 44 -13.27 -32.58 18.94
N VAL A 45 -12.75 -33.80 18.95
CA VAL A 45 -12.30 -34.51 17.74
C VAL A 45 -13.44 -35.35 17.18
N HIS A 46 -13.78 -35.11 15.92
CA HIS A 46 -14.75 -35.85 15.13
C HIS A 46 -14.01 -36.74 14.14
N ILE A 47 -14.27 -38.05 14.20
CA ILE A 47 -13.66 -39.07 13.33
C ILE A 47 -14.70 -39.48 12.30
N MET A 48 -14.47 -39.21 11.02
CA MET A 48 -15.41 -39.54 9.94
C MET A 48 -14.83 -40.67 9.10
N HIS A 49 -15.43 -41.85 9.19
CA HIS A 49 -14.96 -43.03 8.46
C HIS A 49 -15.41 -42.97 7.00
N GLY A 50 -14.55 -43.18 6.01
CA GLY A 50 -15.00 -43.06 4.62
C GLY A 50 -14.02 -43.63 3.62
N GLY A 51 -14.24 -44.90 3.25
CA GLY A 51 -13.42 -45.61 2.26
C GLY A 51 -13.26 -47.09 2.60
N ALA A 52 -12.53 -47.81 1.73
CA ALA A 52 -12.06 -49.17 2.02
C ALA A 52 -11.07 -49.16 3.20
N ASP A 53 -11.05 -50.25 3.97
CA ASP A 53 -10.26 -50.56 5.17
C ASP A 53 -9.27 -49.47 5.66
N GLY A 54 -9.75 -48.57 6.53
CA GLY A 54 -8.90 -47.74 7.40
C GLY A 54 -8.88 -46.23 7.14
N GLU A 55 -9.41 -45.77 6.01
CA GLU A 55 -9.46 -44.34 5.66
C GLU A 55 -10.50 -43.55 6.49
N HIS A 56 -10.07 -42.42 7.06
CA HIS A 56 -10.92 -41.54 7.86
C HIS A 56 -10.37 -40.10 7.95
N PHE A 57 -11.27 -39.15 8.16
CA PHE A 57 -10.91 -37.77 8.52
C PHE A 57 -10.94 -37.61 10.03
N ASP A 58 -9.87 -37.03 10.58
CA ASP A 58 -9.89 -36.50 11.95
C ASP A 58 -10.06 -34.99 11.87
N VAL A 59 -11.13 -34.50 12.51
CA VAL A 59 -11.52 -33.09 12.47
C VAL A 59 -11.66 -32.57 13.89
N LEU A 60 -10.83 -31.60 14.27
CA LEU A 60 -10.96 -30.90 15.54
C LEU A 60 -11.89 -29.70 15.37
N ILE A 61 -12.96 -29.66 16.16
CA ILE A 61 -13.87 -28.52 16.25
C ILE A 61 -13.56 -27.76 17.53
N GLY A 62 -13.32 -26.45 17.41
CA GLY A 62 -13.13 -25.54 18.53
C GLY A 62 -14.29 -24.55 18.62
N GLY A 63 -14.97 -24.51 19.78
CA GLY A 63 -16.12 -23.62 20.00
C GLY A 63 -17.42 -24.15 19.38
N ARG A 64 -18.40 -23.27 19.17
CA ARG A 64 -19.73 -23.62 18.63
C ARG A 64 -19.90 -23.03 17.22
N LEU A 65 -19.69 -23.83 16.19
CA LEU A 65 -19.67 -23.37 14.79
C LEU A 65 -20.99 -22.69 14.36
N TRP A 66 -22.13 -23.21 14.81
CA TRP A 66 -23.46 -22.66 14.49
C TRP A 66 -23.73 -21.27 15.10
N THR A 67 -22.88 -20.81 16.03
CA THR A 67 -22.99 -19.46 16.64
C THR A 67 -22.24 -18.40 15.85
N VAL A 68 -21.47 -18.78 14.82
CA VAL A 68 -20.78 -17.83 13.94
C VAL A 68 -21.83 -16.95 13.26
N ARG A 69 -21.69 -15.64 13.46
CA ARG A 69 -22.63 -14.64 12.94
C ARG A 69 -22.69 -14.68 11.41
N PRO A 70 -23.82 -14.30 10.79
CA PRO A 70 -23.87 -14.06 9.35
C PRO A 70 -22.77 -13.09 8.92
N ARG A 71 -22.26 -13.25 7.70
CA ARG A 71 -21.14 -12.46 7.13
C ARG A 71 -19.79 -12.62 7.84
N ARG A 72 -19.66 -13.58 8.78
CA ARG A 72 -18.36 -14.07 9.21
C ARG A 72 -18.06 -15.44 8.63
N CYS A 73 -16.81 -15.65 8.25
CA CYS A 73 -16.34 -16.94 7.77
C CYS A 73 -16.09 -17.92 8.92
N VAL A 74 -16.13 -19.20 8.62
CA VAL A 74 -15.66 -20.27 9.52
C VAL A 74 -14.22 -20.63 9.11
N PRO A 75 -13.21 -20.37 9.94
CA PRO A 75 -11.83 -20.71 9.62
C PRO A 75 -11.60 -22.22 9.70
N ILE A 76 -11.00 -22.78 8.65
CA ILE A 76 -10.62 -24.18 8.52
C ILE A 76 -9.10 -24.24 8.39
N PHE A 77 -8.42 -24.85 9.36
CA PHE A 77 -6.96 -24.97 9.37
C PHE A 77 -6.51 -26.30 8.76
N LEU A 78 -5.60 -26.19 7.79
CA LEU A 78 -4.93 -27.28 7.11
C LEU A 78 -3.43 -27.19 7.47
N THR A 79 -2.96 -28.19 8.20
CA THR A 79 -1.57 -28.33 8.66
C THR A 79 -0.61 -28.57 7.49
N GLY A 80 0.54 -27.92 7.51
CA GLY A 80 1.68 -28.22 6.63
C GLY A 80 2.47 -29.44 7.09
N ALA A 81 3.77 -29.48 6.77
CA ALA A 81 4.63 -30.59 7.18
C ALA A 81 4.72 -30.71 8.72
N VAL A 82 4.63 -31.93 9.24
CA VAL A 82 4.70 -32.27 10.66
C VAL A 82 6.05 -32.93 10.96
N SER A 83 7.15 -32.26 10.63
CA SER A 83 8.52 -32.81 10.71
C SER A 83 8.95 -33.26 12.12
N THR A 84 8.28 -32.79 13.16
CA THR A 84 8.54 -33.18 14.56
C THR A 84 7.77 -34.42 14.98
N ARG A 85 6.98 -35.06 14.10
CA ARG A 85 6.18 -36.24 14.49
C ARG A 85 7.04 -37.43 14.87
N GLN A 86 8.23 -37.60 14.27
CA GLN A 86 9.18 -38.68 14.59
C GLN A 86 8.52 -40.07 14.68
N GLY A 87 7.63 -40.39 13.73
CA GLY A 87 6.89 -41.65 13.70
C GLY A 87 5.65 -41.72 14.60
N ALA A 88 5.34 -40.68 15.39
CA ALA A 88 4.11 -40.60 16.17
C ALA A 88 2.87 -40.68 15.27
N GLN A 89 1.82 -41.33 15.78
CA GLN A 89 0.55 -41.42 15.09
C GLN A 89 -0.26 -40.13 15.31
N GLY A 90 -1.01 -39.73 14.28
CA GLY A 90 -1.89 -38.56 14.34
C GLY A 90 -3.11 -38.76 15.26
N PRO A 91 -4.08 -37.84 15.28
CA PRO A 91 -4.18 -36.68 14.39
C PRO A 91 -3.30 -35.50 14.78
N PHE A 92 -2.87 -34.74 13.76
CA PHE A 92 -2.07 -33.52 13.91
C PHE A 92 -2.86 -32.29 13.46
N PHE A 93 -3.17 -31.42 14.41
CA PHE A 93 -3.91 -30.17 14.16
C PHE A 93 -3.01 -28.95 14.32
N SER A 94 -3.26 -27.93 13.51
CA SER A 94 -2.65 -26.61 13.59
C SER A 94 -3.72 -25.54 13.78
N GLY A 95 -3.33 -24.27 13.98
CA GLY A 95 -4.26 -23.14 14.03
C GLY A 95 -4.92 -22.86 15.38
N VAL A 96 -4.96 -23.81 16.32
CA VAL A 96 -5.65 -23.69 17.63
C VAL A 96 -5.27 -22.40 18.39
N LYS A 97 -3.97 -22.09 18.47
CA LYS A 97 -3.48 -20.90 19.18
C LYS A 97 -3.91 -19.59 18.49
N ILE A 98 -3.78 -19.55 17.16
CA ILE A 98 -4.16 -18.38 16.34
C ILE A 98 -5.68 -18.15 16.42
N ALA A 99 -6.48 -19.21 16.33
CA ALA A 99 -7.93 -19.12 16.45
C ALA A 99 -8.38 -18.65 17.84
N GLY A 100 -7.71 -19.11 18.90
CA GLY A 100 -7.96 -18.67 20.27
C GLY A 100 -7.64 -17.19 20.47
N GLU A 101 -6.54 -16.70 19.90
CA GLU A 101 -6.13 -15.29 19.96
C GLU A 101 -7.09 -14.36 19.22
N VAL A 102 -7.55 -14.78 18.04
CA VAL A 102 -8.57 -14.05 17.26
C VAL A 102 -9.98 -14.19 17.85
N GLY A 103 -10.19 -15.15 18.77
CA GLY A 103 -11.47 -15.34 19.48
C GLY A 103 -12.59 -15.85 18.57
N THR A 104 -12.30 -16.85 17.73
CA THR A 104 -13.27 -17.42 16.78
C THR A 104 -13.45 -18.93 16.95
N PRO A 105 -14.67 -19.47 16.78
CA PRO A 105 -14.85 -20.89 16.50
C PRO A 105 -14.06 -21.29 15.25
N PHE A 106 -13.58 -22.53 15.20
CA PHE A 106 -12.75 -23.01 14.10
C PHE A 106 -12.90 -24.52 13.87
N VAL A 107 -12.45 -24.95 12.69
CA VAL A 107 -12.23 -26.35 12.35
C VAL A 107 -10.75 -26.53 12.04
N ALA A 108 -10.13 -27.61 12.48
CA ALA A 108 -8.81 -28.02 12.03
C ALA A 108 -8.87 -29.47 11.55
N ILE A 109 -8.29 -29.75 10.37
CA ILE A 109 -8.36 -31.08 9.75
C ILE A 109 -6.94 -31.66 9.76
N SER A 110 -6.80 -32.89 10.25
CA SER A 110 -5.53 -33.61 10.14
C SER A 110 -5.41 -34.20 8.74
N ASP A 111 -4.23 -34.09 8.13
CA ASP A 111 -3.94 -34.67 6.83
C ASP A 111 -4.07 -36.21 6.88
N PRO A 112 -5.05 -36.80 6.17
CA PRO A 112 -5.27 -38.25 6.21
C PRO A 112 -4.13 -39.05 5.58
N THR A 113 -3.40 -38.45 4.65
CA THR A 113 -2.33 -39.10 3.88
C THR A 113 -1.16 -39.51 4.77
N LEU A 114 -0.95 -38.79 5.87
CA LEU A 114 0.11 -39.05 6.84
C LEU A 114 0.01 -40.42 7.55
N ARG A 115 -1.07 -41.17 7.32
CA ARG A 115 -1.26 -42.55 7.82
C ARG A 115 -0.73 -43.61 6.85
N ALA A 116 -0.46 -43.25 5.60
CA ALA A 116 0.08 -44.17 4.60
C ALA A 116 1.47 -44.70 4.98
N SER A 117 2.24 -43.94 5.77
CA SER A 117 3.51 -44.39 6.33
C SER A 117 3.82 -43.66 7.64
N PRO A 118 4.37 -44.34 8.68
CA PRO A 118 4.85 -43.70 9.90
C PRO A 118 5.93 -42.65 9.61
N ASP A 119 6.71 -42.87 8.54
CA ASP A 119 7.76 -41.95 8.15
C ASP A 119 7.18 -40.71 7.48
N LEU A 120 6.01 -40.74 6.83
CA LEU A 120 5.53 -39.61 6.05
C LEU A 120 5.22 -38.37 6.92
N ASP A 121 5.91 -37.26 6.64
CA ASP A 121 5.79 -36.00 7.40
C ASP A 121 4.92 -34.95 6.69
N LEU A 122 4.63 -35.16 5.40
CA LEU A 122 3.85 -34.26 4.57
C LEU A 122 3.08 -35.08 3.51
N GLY A 123 1.77 -34.87 3.41
CA GLY A 123 0.90 -35.63 2.53
C GLY A 123 -0.03 -34.81 1.64
N TRP A 124 -0.08 -33.48 1.81
CA TRP A 124 -0.85 -32.55 0.98
C TRP A 124 -2.35 -32.86 0.87
N TYR A 125 -2.92 -33.65 1.80
CA TYR A 125 -4.34 -34.01 1.83
C TYR A 125 -4.81 -34.75 0.55
N THR A 126 -3.92 -35.45 -0.14
CA THR A 126 -4.24 -36.12 -1.41
C THR A 126 -4.81 -37.52 -1.21
N GLY A 127 -4.39 -38.20 -0.13
CA GLY A 127 -4.65 -39.60 0.14
C GLY A 127 -3.72 -40.54 -0.64
N SER A 128 -3.91 -41.84 -0.44
CA SER A 128 -3.33 -42.85 -1.32
C SER A 128 -4.00 -42.82 -2.70
N VAL A 129 -3.28 -43.28 -3.73
CA VAL A 129 -3.81 -43.40 -5.10
C VAL A 129 -5.11 -44.22 -5.08
N GLY A 130 -6.19 -43.67 -5.64
CA GLY A 130 -7.51 -44.30 -5.69
C GLY A 130 -8.39 -44.10 -4.44
N ALA A 131 -7.88 -43.48 -3.37
CA ALA A 131 -8.66 -43.28 -2.13
C ALA A 131 -9.69 -42.15 -2.23
N GLY A 132 -9.54 -41.21 -3.18
CA GLY A 132 -10.50 -40.13 -3.41
C GLY A 132 -10.58 -39.09 -2.27
N ILE A 133 -9.49 -38.91 -1.50
CA ILE A 133 -9.47 -38.05 -0.31
C ILE A 133 -9.71 -36.58 -0.67
N GLN A 134 -9.17 -36.07 -1.78
CA GLN A 134 -9.42 -34.68 -2.19
C GLN A 134 -10.91 -34.42 -2.45
N GLN A 135 -11.61 -35.36 -3.08
CA GLN A 135 -13.05 -35.23 -3.36
C GLN A 135 -13.89 -35.38 -2.08
N ALA A 136 -13.51 -36.31 -1.19
CA ALA A 136 -14.16 -36.47 0.11
C ALA A 136 -13.97 -35.23 1.01
N LEU A 137 -12.78 -34.61 0.96
CA LEU A 137 -12.50 -33.35 1.63
C LEU A 137 -13.35 -32.21 1.05
N THR A 138 -13.47 -32.10 -0.27
CA THR A 138 -14.36 -31.11 -0.90
C THR A 138 -15.81 -31.30 -0.44
N ARG A 139 -16.31 -32.55 -0.42
CA ARG A 139 -17.66 -32.87 0.07
C ARG A 139 -17.87 -32.48 1.53
N LEU A 140 -16.88 -32.73 2.39
CA LEU A 140 -16.92 -32.31 3.78
C LEU A 140 -16.98 -30.77 3.89
N LEU A 141 -16.13 -30.05 3.16
CA LEU A 141 -16.04 -28.59 3.23
C LEU A 141 -17.26 -27.89 2.65
N ASP A 142 -17.76 -28.32 1.49
CA ASP A 142 -19.02 -27.83 0.91
C ASP A 142 -20.19 -28.13 1.88
N GLY A 143 -20.24 -29.34 2.43
CA GLY A 143 -21.24 -29.71 3.43
C GLY A 143 -21.20 -28.83 4.68
N LEU A 144 -20.01 -28.54 5.23
CA LEU A 144 -19.84 -27.63 6.37
C LEU A 144 -20.34 -26.22 6.02
N ALA A 145 -19.90 -25.67 4.89
CA ALA A 145 -20.28 -24.33 4.43
C ALA A 145 -21.79 -24.21 4.25
N SER A 146 -22.39 -25.17 3.55
CA SER A 146 -23.82 -25.21 3.22
C SER A 146 -24.69 -25.35 4.48
N ARG A 147 -24.35 -26.30 5.36
CA ARG A 147 -25.13 -26.59 6.59
C ARG A 147 -25.05 -25.46 7.62
N LEU A 148 -23.93 -24.74 7.68
CA LEU A 148 -23.79 -23.56 8.53
C LEU A 148 -24.39 -22.30 7.87
N GLY A 149 -24.57 -22.31 6.54
CA GLY A 149 -24.88 -21.14 5.74
C GLY A 149 -23.80 -20.07 5.89
N ARG A 150 -22.53 -20.48 5.90
CA ARG A 150 -21.36 -19.61 6.09
C ARG A 150 -20.30 -19.90 5.05
N GLU A 151 -19.63 -18.85 4.61
CA GLU A 151 -18.38 -18.97 3.87
C GLU A 151 -17.32 -19.65 4.75
N VAL A 152 -16.50 -20.51 4.15
CA VAL A 152 -15.32 -21.05 4.83
C VAL A 152 -14.07 -20.27 4.46
N LEU A 153 -13.16 -20.11 5.42
CA LEU A 153 -11.84 -19.53 5.21
C LEU A 153 -10.80 -20.63 5.40
N LEU A 154 -10.23 -21.12 4.31
CA LEU A 154 -9.21 -22.17 4.28
C LEU A 154 -7.84 -21.58 4.60
N ILE A 155 -7.13 -22.14 5.58
CA ILE A 155 -5.92 -21.53 6.13
C ILE A 155 -4.82 -22.57 6.22
N GLY A 156 -3.67 -22.28 5.61
CA GLY A 156 -2.53 -23.18 5.70
C GLY A 156 -1.26 -22.64 5.07
N GLY A 157 -0.12 -23.04 5.64
CA GLY A 157 1.20 -22.76 5.08
C GLY A 157 1.82 -23.99 4.44
N SER A 158 2.76 -23.80 3.53
CA SER A 158 3.49 -24.91 2.89
C SER A 158 2.47 -25.92 2.34
N GLY A 159 2.53 -27.19 2.74
CA GLY A 159 1.62 -28.22 2.19
C GLY A 159 0.16 -28.03 2.57
N GLY A 160 -0.11 -27.35 3.69
CA GLY A 160 -1.47 -26.91 4.05
C GLY A 160 -1.95 -25.76 3.16
N GLY A 161 -1.02 -24.96 2.64
CA GLY A 161 -1.28 -23.94 1.63
C GLY A 161 -1.68 -24.54 0.30
N PHE A 162 -0.98 -25.59 -0.16
CA PHE A 162 -1.40 -26.38 -1.33
C PHE A 162 -2.85 -26.89 -1.17
N ALA A 163 -3.14 -27.55 -0.05
CA ALA A 163 -4.48 -28.10 0.20
C ALA A 163 -5.55 -27.00 0.29
N SER A 164 -5.22 -25.85 0.89
CA SER A 164 -6.12 -24.69 0.94
C SER A 164 -6.42 -24.15 -0.46
N LEU A 165 -5.42 -24.02 -1.33
CA LEU A 165 -5.58 -23.56 -2.71
C LEU A 165 -6.36 -24.58 -3.56
N ASP A 166 -6.07 -25.87 -3.41
CA ASP A 166 -6.75 -26.96 -4.12
C ASP A 166 -8.24 -26.97 -3.76
N GLN A 167 -8.56 -26.95 -2.46
CA GLN A 167 -9.94 -26.99 -1.99
C GLN A 167 -10.70 -25.69 -2.31
N ALA A 168 -10.06 -24.51 -2.16
CA ALA A 168 -10.68 -23.24 -2.59
C ALA A 168 -11.06 -23.26 -4.08
N THR A 169 -10.28 -23.95 -4.89
CA THR A 169 -10.51 -24.08 -6.33
C THR A 169 -11.64 -25.05 -6.65
N ARG A 170 -11.73 -26.18 -5.91
CA ARG A 170 -12.71 -27.25 -6.13
C ARG A 170 -14.09 -27.01 -5.55
N MET A 171 -14.18 -26.31 -4.42
CA MET A 171 -15.43 -26.09 -3.70
C MET A 171 -16.46 -25.36 -4.57
N SER A 172 -17.71 -25.75 -4.43
CA SER A 172 -18.85 -25.08 -5.06
C SER A 172 -19.47 -24.04 -4.15
N GLU A 173 -19.35 -24.23 -2.83
CA GLU A 173 -19.81 -23.27 -1.82
C GLU A 173 -18.80 -22.12 -1.65
N PRO A 174 -19.23 -20.94 -1.16
CA PRO A 174 -18.35 -19.81 -0.94
C PRO A 174 -17.14 -20.17 -0.08
N ALA A 175 -15.95 -19.97 -0.64
CA ALA A 175 -14.68 -20.25 0.02
C ALA A 175 -13.67 -19.11 -0.21
N SER A 176 -12.93 -18.77 0.84
CA SER A 176 -11.75 -17.91 0.76
C SER A 176 -10.52 -18.64 1.27
N ALA A 177 -9.32 -18.17 0.93
CA ALA A 177 -8.07 -18.77 1.39
C ALA A 177 -7.11 -17.73 1.98
N LEU A 178 -6.45 -18.08 3.09
CA LEU A 178 -5.27 -17.41 3.63
C LEU A 178 -4.11 -18.41 3.62
N VAL A 179 -3.17 -18.23 2.69
CA VAL A 179 -2.06 -19.16 2.51
C VAL A 179 -0.72 -18.46 2.64
N TRP A 180 0.31 -19.21 3.01
CA TRP A 180 1.67 -18.68 2.99
C TRP A 180 2.71 -19.71 2.57
N ASN A 181 3.72 -19.25 1.84
CA ASN A 181 4.83 -20.08 1.35
C ASN A 181 4.34 -21.42 0.77
N ALA A 182 3.23 -21.41 0.03
CA ALA A 182 2.52 -22.63 -0.36
C ALA A 182 3.30 -23.37 -1.45
N GLN A 183 3.37 -24.71 -1.37
CA GLN A 183 3.64 -25.47 -2.59
C GLN A 183 2.44 -25.35 -3.52
N THR A 184 2.70 -25.33 -4.83
CA THR A 184 1.67 -25.20 -5.86
C THR A 184 1.67 -26.35 -6.86
N ASP A 185 2.73 -27.15 -6.87
CA ASP A 185 2.80 -28.45 -7.52
C ASP A 185 3.62 -29.38 -6.63
N LEU A 186 3.07 -30.51 -6.21
CA LEU A 186 3.76 -31.48 -5.36
C LEU A 186 5.05 -31.96 -6.01
N LEU A 187 5.05 -32.20 -7.33
CA LEU A 187 6.16 -32.83 -8.03
C LEU A 187 7.37 -31.91 -8.19
N ASP A 188 7.19 -30.61 -7.97
CA ASP A 188 8.25 -29.61 -8.02
C ASP A 188 8.82 -29.32 -6.62
N TYR A 189 8.30 -29.98 -5.58
CA TYR A 189 8.87 -29.88 -4.24
C TYR A 189 10.13 -30.76 -4.08
N SER A 190 10.77 -30.67 -2.90
CA SER A 190 11.98 -31.40 -2.53
C SER A 190 11.95 -32.89 -2.96
N PRO A 191 12.89 -33.37 -3.80
CA PRO A 191 12.85 -34.73 -4.34
C PRO A 191 12.76 -35.83 -3.28
N PRO A 192 13.49 -35.80 -2.15
CA PRO A 192 13.34 -36.80 -1.08
C PRO A 192 11.93 -36.85 -0.48
N ALA A 193 11.27 -35.69 -0.33
CA ALA A 193 9.91 -35.63 0.20
C ALA A 193 8.90 -36.20 -0.80
N VAL A 194 9.04 -35.84 -2.09
CA VAL A 194 8.18 -36.34 -3.17
C VAL A 194 8.31 -37.85 -3.34
N GLU A 195 9.53 -38.39 -3.33
CA GLU A 195 9.76 -39.83 -3.43
C GLU A 195 9.15 -40.61 -2.27
N LYS A 196 9.30 -40.09 -1.04
CA LYS A 196 8.72 -40.68 0.17
C LYS A 196 7.20 -40.71 0.10
N TYR A 197 6.61 -39.62 -0.36
CA TYR A 197 5.17 -39.50 -0.60
C TYR A 197 4.67 -40.46 -1.68
N LEU A 198 5.33 -40.51 -2.84
CA LEU A 198 4.96 -41.40 -3.94
C LEU A 198 5.07 -42.87 -3.52
N ALA A 199 6.17 -43.26 -2.87
CA ALA A 199 6.35 -44.63 -2.37
C ALA A 199 5.21 -45.04 -1.42
N ALA A 200 4.83 -44.16 -0.48
CA ALA A 200 3.75 -44.41 0.46
C ALA A 200 2.37 -44.49 -0.23
N THR A 201 2.07 -43.56 -1.14
CA THR A 201 0.72 -43.44 -1.74
C THR A 201 0.47 -44.37 -2.92
N THR A 202 1.52 -44.89 -3.58
CA THR A 202 1.41 -45.88 -4.66
C THR A 202 1.75 -47.30 -4.17
N ALA A 203 1.99 -47.50 -2.88
CA ALA A 203 2.41 -48.77 -2.29
C ALA A 203 3.61 -49.40 -3.04
N THR A 204 4.61 -48.58 -3.37
CA THR A 204 5.79 -48.95 -4.17
C THR A 204 7.07 -48.58 -3.42
N SER A 205 8.21 -49.20 -3.74
CA SER A 205 9.49 -48.84 -3.10
C SER A 205 10.04 -47.51 -3.60
N ARG A 206 10.88 -46.84 -2.78
CA ARG A 206 11.51 -45.58 -3.16
C ARG A 206 12.44 -45.75 -4.36
N GLU A 207 13.14 -46.87 -4.47
CA GLU A 207 14.05 -47.17 -5.58
C GLU A 207 13.32 -47.19 -6.93
N VAL A 208 12.11 -47.76 -6.96
CA VAL A 208 11.28 -47.78 -8.17
C VAL A 208 10.79 -46.38 -8.51
N VAL A 209 10.33 -45.62 -7.52
CA VAL A 209 9.83 -44.24 -7.69
C VAL A 209 10.93 -43.28 -8.17
N SER A 210 12.16 -43.43 -7.66
CA SER A 210 13.31 -42.62 -8.09
C SER A 210 13.62 -42.81 -9.58
N GLY A 211 13.28 -43.97 -10.15
CA GLY A 211 13.43 -44.23 -11.59
C GLY A 211 12.35 -43.61 -12.48
N TRP A 212 11.25 -43.09 -11.92
CA TRP A 212 10.16 -42.50 -12.71
C TRP A 212 10.49 -41.08 -13.17
N SER A 213 10.16 -40.78 -14.43
CA SER A 213 10.15 -39.40 -14.94
C SER A 213 9.08 -38.54 -14.26
N ARG A 214 9.14 -37.21 -14.41
CA ARG A 214 8.11 -36.31 -13.87
C ARG A 214 6.74 -36.59 -14.49
N GLU A 215 6.69 -36.85 -15.80
CA GLU A 215 5.48 -37.18 -16.55
C GLU A 215 4.88 -38.50 -16.08
N GLU A 216 5.73 -39.48 -15.82
CA GLU A 216 5.36 -40.78 -15.26
C GLU A 216 4.77 -40.66 -13.85
N ARG A 217 5.35 -39.81 -12.99
CA ARG A 217 4.82 -39.50 -11.66
C ARG A 217 3.46 -38.83 -11.77
N SER A 218 3.34 -37.81 -12.62
CA SER A 218 2.09 -37.08 -12.87
C SER A 218 0.98 -38.01 -13.38
N ALA A 219 1.25 -38.82 -14.41
CA ALA A 219 0.27 -39.73 -14.99
C ALA A 219 -0.27 -40.74 -13.97
N ARG A 220 0.58 -41.26 -13.08
CA ARG A 220 0.17 -42.21 -12.02
C ARG A 220 -0.73 -41.54 -10.98
N LEU A 221 -0.38 -40.32 -10.53
CA LEU A 221 -1.20 -39.56 -9.58
C LEU A 221 -2.56 -39.22 -10.19
N LEU A 222 -2.59 -38.70 -11.42
CA LEU A 222 -3.83 -38.35 -12.12
C LEU A 222 -4.71 -39.58 -12.39
N ALA A 223 -4.13 -40.70 -12.83
CA ALA A 223 -4.87 -41.96 -12.99
C ALA A 223 -5.46 -42.47 -11.66
N GLY A 224 -4.80 -42.12 -10.54
CA GLY A 224 -5.28 -42.36 -9.17
C GLY A 224 -6.30 -41.37 -8.64
N GLY A 225 -6.72 -40.39 -9.44
CA GLY A 225 -7.65 -39.33 -9.01
C GLY A 225 -7.01 -38.26 -8.10
N ILE A 226 -5.68 -38.21 -8.02
CA ILE A 226 -4.93 -37.20 -7.27
C ILE A 226 -4.54 -36.07 -8.20
N GLU A 227 -5.03 -34.87 -7.90
CA GLU A 227 -4.45 -33.67 -8.46
C GLU A 227 -3.23 -33.26 -7.65
N HIS A 228 -2.09 -33.22 -8.32
CA HIS A 228 -0.82 -32.83 -7.72
C HIS A 228 -0.47 -31.35 -7.95
N SER A 229 -1.24 -30.60 -8.75
CA SER A 229 -0.96 -29.21 -9.09
C SER A 229 -2.19 -28.31 -8.96
N VAL A 230 -2.01 -27.15 -8.33
CA VAL A 230 -3.01 -26.07 -8.28
C VAL A 230 -2.71 -24.95 -9.27
N ARG A 231 -1.72 -25.15 -10.15
CA ARG A 231 -1.33 -24.22 -11.22
C ARG A 231 -2.31 -24.29 -12.40
N ARG A 232 -3.59 -24.02 -12.12
CA ARG A 232 -4.71 -24.15 -13.04
C ARG A 232 -5.79 -23.13 -12.73
N GLU A 233 -6.58 -22.79 -13.74
CA GLU A 233 -7.74 -21.92 -13.54
C GLU A 233 -8.81 -22.61 -12.69
N ALA A 234 -9.56 -21.80 -11.96
CA ALA A 234 -10.70 -22.28 -11.21
C ALA A 234 -11.84 -22.69 -12.16
N PRO A 235 -12.39 -23.92 -12.02
CA PRO A 235 -13.42 -24.41 -12.91
C PRO A 235 -14.68 -23.54 -12.84
N PRO A 236 -15.52 -23.55 -13.90
CA PRO A 236 -16.85 -22.94 -13.84
C PRO A 236 -17.63 -23.47 -12.65
N GLY A 237 -18.25 -22.57 -11.88
CA GLY A 237 -18.99 -22.94 -10.67
C GLY A 237 -18.13 -23.03 -9.40
N SER A 238 -16.83 -22.80 -9.47
CA SER A 238 -15.99 -22.64 -8.27
C SER A 238 -16.52 -21.51 -7.38
N GLY A 239 -16.68 -21.81 -6.10
CA GLY A 239 -17.14 -20.88 -5.07
C GLY A 239 -16.05 -19.96 -4.51
N ARG A 240 -14.84 -19.98 -5.07
CA ARG A 240 -13.71 -19.13 -4.65
C ARG A 240 -14.10 -17.65 -4.66
N ARG A 241 -13.92 -16.96 -3.54
CA ARG A 241 -14.22 -15.52 -3.37
C ARG A 241 -12.98 -14.65 -3.18
N ARG A 242 -12.04 -15.09 -2.33
CA ARG A 242 -10.85 -14.32 -1.98
C ARG A 242 -9.66 -15.24 -1.75
N VAL A 243 -8.47 -14.80 -2.14
CA VAL A 243 -7.21 -15.47 -1.77
C VAL A 243 -6.27 -14.40 -1.25
N LEU A 244 -5.76 -14.56 -0.03
CA LEU A 244 -4.61 -13.81 0.44
C LEU A 244 -3.41 -14.76 0.49
N TYR A 245 -2.44 -14.52 -0.38
CA TYR A 245 -1.21 -15.32 -0.49
C TYR A 245 -0.04 -14.52 0.09
N LEU A 246 0.55 -14.99 1.18
CA LEU A 246 1.71 -14.35 1.82
C LEU A 246 2.98 -15.14 1.48
N GLN A 247 3.93 -14.51 0.79
CA GLN A 247 5.18 -15.14 0.38
C GLN A 247 6.35 -14.43 1.02
N ASN A 248 7.20 -15.16 1.75
CA ASN A 248 8.49 -14.61 2.15
C ASN A 248 9.37 -14.42 0.91
N GLU A 249 10.01 -13.25 0.82
CA GLU A 249 10.89 -12.88 -0.31
C GLU A 249 12.12 -13.79 -0.43
N THR A 250 12.63 -14.32 0.70
CA THR A 250 13.86 -15.14 0.76
C THR A 250 13.59 -16.64 0.78
N ASP A 251 12.35 -17.06 0.57
CA ASP A 251 11.97 -18.48 0.50
C ASP A 251 12.13 -19.02 -0.92
N ASP A 252 12.79 -20.17 -1.07
CA ASP A 252 12.97 -20.86 -2.36
C ASP A 252 11.63 -21.15 -3.07
N HIS A 253 10.54 -21.31 -2.29
CA HIS A 253 9.19 -21.45 -2.82
C HIS A 253 8.71 -20.25 -3.65
N LEU A 254 9.30 -19.05 -3.50
CA LEU A 254 8.96 -17.92 -4.34
C LEU A 254 9.21 -18.27 -5.82
N GLY A 255 10.40 -18.77 -6.14
CA GLY A 255 10.79 -19.15 -7.49
C GLY A 255 10.20 -20.49 -7.94
N GLU A 256 10.13 -21.47 -7.03
CA GLU A 256 9.71 -22.84 -7.37
C GLU A 256 8.18 -23.02 -7.40
N HIS A 257 7.43 -22.22 -6.65
CA HIS A 257 5.99 -22.42 -6.47
C HIS A 257 5.13 -21.18 -6.68
N ALA A 258 5.41 -20.05 -6.01
CA ALA A 258 4.55 -18.87 -6.05
C ALA A 258 4.52 -18.22 -7.44
N LEU A 259 5.68 -17.87 -8.01
CA LEU A 259 5.77 -17.26 -9.34
C LEU A 259 5.23 -18.18 -10.45
N PRO A 260 5.54 -19.50 -10.48
CA PRO A 260 4.91 -20.42 -11.44
C PRO A 260 3.38 -20.51 -11.32
N PHE A 261 2.84 -20.42 -10.10
CA PHE A 261 1.40 -20.39 -9.88
C PHE A 261 0.77 -19.08 -10.37
N PHE A 262 1.39 -17.94 -10.07
CA PHE A 262 0.95 -16.63 -10.55
C PHE A 262 0.89 -16.61 -12.08
N ALA A 263 1.95 -17.07 -12.75
CA ALA A 263 2.01 -17.17 -14.20
C ALA A 263 0.93 -18.10 -14.77
N ALA A 264 0.76 -19.29 -14.21
CA ALA A 264 -0.21 -20.28 -14.69
C ALA A 264 -1.67 -19.90 -14.45
N THR A 265 -1.94 -18.98 -13.53
CA THR A 265 -3.30 -18.56 -13.15
C THR A 265 -3.59 -17.09 -13.47
N GLY A 266 -2.74 -16.44 -14.28
CA GLY A 266 -2.98 -15.12 -14.84
C GLY A 266 -2.83 -13.96 -13.86
N TRP A 267 -2.16 -14.16 -12.73
CA TRP A 267 -1.92 -13.09 -11.76
C TRP A 267 -1.00 -12.03 -12.37
N GLN A 268 -1.31 -10.78 -12.06
CA GLN A 268 -0.58 -9.62 -12.55
C GLN A 268 0.24 -9.02 -11.40
N GLU A 269 1.50 -8.74 -11.70
CA GLU A 269 2.41 -8.05 -10.78
C GLU A 269 2.02 -6.58 -10.66
N GLY A 270 1.91 -6.08 -9.43
CA GLY A 270 1.78 -4.66 -9.11
C GLY A 270 3.09 -4.12 -8.54
N LEU A 271 3.00 -3.15 -7.62
CA LEU A 271 4.18 -2.55 -7.02
C LEU A 271 4.77 -3.41 -5.89
N ARG A 272 6.10 -3.52 -5.86
CA ARG A 272 6.92 -4.01 -4.73
C ARG A 272 6.39 -5.32 -4.13
N GLY A 273 6.28 -6.34 -4.98
CA GLY A 273 5.90 -7.69 -4.56
C GLY A 273 4.40 -7.88 -4.31
N ARG A 274 3.55 -6.90 -4.63
CA ARG A 274 2.10 -7.07 -4.60
C ARG A 274 1.63 -7.69 -5.92
N TRP A 275 0.81 -8.74 -5.86
CA TRP A 275 0.19 -9.36 -7.05
C TRP A 275 -1.32 -9.46 -6.88
N ARG A 276 -2.06 -9.54 -7.99
CA ARG A 276 -3.52 -9.67 -7.98
C ARG A 276 -4.03 -10.58 -9.10
N ASP A 277 -5.17 -11.21 -8.88
CA ASP A 277 -5.95 -11.89 -9.93
C ASP A 277 -7.30 -11.18 -10.19
N ASP A 278 -8.04 -11.64 -11.20
CA ASP A 278 -9.35 -11.12 -11.59
C ASP A 278 -10.51 -11.62 -10.70
N ARG A 279 -10.24 -12.49 -9.72
CA ARG A 279 -11.23 -13.11 -8.82
C ARG A 279 -11.00 -12.77 -7.35
N GLY A 280 -10.43 -11.60 -7.06
CA GLY A 280 -10.27 -11.08 -5.70
C GLY A 280 -9.10 -11.68 -4.91
N GLY A 281 -8.15 -12.32 -5.59
CA GLY A 281 -6.87 -12.76 -5.08
C GLY A 281 -5.87 -11.61 -4.96
N VAL A 282 -5.13 -11.60 -3.85
CA VAL A 282 -4.01 -10.69 -3.58
C VAL A 282 -2.85 -11.48 -3.00
N ALA A 283 -1.65 -11.26 -3.53
CA ALA A 283 -0.43 -11.84 -3.00
C ALA A 283 0.51 -10.74 -2.57
N VAL A 284 1.27 -11.02 -1.52
CA VAL A 284 2.28 -10.13 -0.98
C VAL A 284 3.57 -10.92 -0.84
N VAL A 285 4.55 -10.59 -1.67
CA VAL A 285 5.94 -11.02 -1.56
C VAL A 285 6.68 -9.96 -0.75
N ALA A 286 7.10 -10.32 0.46
CA ALA A 286 7.73 -9.37 1.37
C ALA A 286 8.72 -10.05 2.33
N PRO A 287 9.69 -9.33 2.91
CA PRO A 287 10.66 -9.88 3.86
C PRO A 287 10.05 -10.04 5.27
N MET A 288 8.91 -10.72 5.37
CA MET A 288 8.19 -10.94 6.64
C MET A 288 8.96 -11.85 7.59
N SER A 289 9.66 -12.85 7.06
CA SER A 289 10.48 -13.81 7.80
C SER A 289 11.57 -14.42 6.91
N PRO A 290 12.69 -14.91 7.48
CA PRO A 290 13.78 -15.49 6.71
C PRO A 290 13.44 -16.89 6.19
N GLY A 291 13.73 -17.14 4.91
CA GLY A 291 13.55 -18.44 4.27
C GLY A 291 12.14 -18.99 4.41
N HIS A 292 12.04 -20.31 4.60
CA HIS A 292 10.77 -21.04 4.70
C HIS A 292 10.03 -20.90 6.05
N ALA A 293 10.47 -20.01 6.94
CA ALA A 293 9.76 -19.76 8.20
C ALA A 293 8.34 -19.23 7.94
N PRO A 294 7.33 -19.56 8.77
CA PRO A 294 6.01 -18.96 8.62
C PRO A 294 6.08 -17.43 8.82
N PRO A 295 5.17 -16.64 8.23
CA PRO A 295 5.04 -15.23 8.56
C PRO A 295 4.87 -15.02 10.07
N PRO A 296 5.26 -13.85 10.60
CA PRO A 296 5.12 -13.53 12.01
C PRO A 296 3.67 -13.75 12.49
N ARG A 297 3.50 -14.20 13.73
CA ARG A 297 2.17 -14.47 14.28
C ARG A 297 1.25 -13.25 14.20
N GLU A 298 1.78 -12.04 14.36
CA GLU A 298 1.02 -10.80 14.26
C GLU A 298 0.50 -10.53 12.85
N VAL A 299 1.27 -10.88 11.81
CA VAL A 299 0.80 -10.87 10.41
C VAL A 299 -0.38 -11.82 10.25
N LEU A 300 -0.23 -13.07 10.68
CA LEU A 300 -1.26 -14.10 10.51
C LEU A 300 -2.54 -13.79 11.29
N THR A 301 -2.43 -13.29 12.52
CA THR A 301 -3.59 -12.93 13.36
C THR A 301 -4.29 -11.67 12.85
N THR A 302 -3.54 -10.66 12.37
CA THR A 302 -4.10 -9.47 11.73
C THR A 302 -4.84 -9.84 10.44
N ALA A 303 -4.21 -10.63 9.57
CA ALA A 303 -4.79 -11.07 8.31
C ALA A 303 -6.05 -11.93 8.54
N LEU A 304 -5.97 -12.93 9.44
CA LEU A 304 -7.11 -13.76 9.80
C LEU A 304 -8.25 -12.91 10.38
N GLY A 305 -7.96 -12.05 11.35
CA GLY A 305 -8.96 -11.21 12.01
C GLY A 305 -9.79 -10.38 11.03
N ALA A 306 -9.12 -9.80 10.02
CA ALA A 306 -9.77 -9.03 8.96
C ALA A 306 -10.52 -9.91 7.94
N LEU A 307 -9.94 -11.04 7.50
CA LEU A 307 -10.56 -11.97 6.55
C LEU A 307 -11.79 -12.70 7.11
N LEU A 308 -11.92 -12.78 8.43
CA LEU A 308 -13.11 -13.34 9.07
C LEU A 308 -14.38 -12.56 8.76
N ASP A 309 -14.33 -11.27 8.39
CA ASP A 309 -15.49 -10.62 7.76
C ASP A 309 -15.49 -10.98 6.27
N SER A 310 -16.54 -11.67 5.83
CA SER A 310 -16.65 -12.18 4.45
C SER A 310 -16.74 -11.08 3.40
N ARG A 311 -16.94 -9.82 3.81
CA ARG A 311 -17.04 -8.67 2.92
C ARG A 311 -15.72 -7.95 2.72
N THR A 312 -14.73 -8.17 3.59
CA THR A 312 -13.43 -7.49 3.49
C THR A 312 -12.64 -8.08 2.32
N PRO A 313 -12.31 -7.30 1.27
CA PRO A 313 -11.49 -7.79 0.17
C PRO A 313 -10.08 -8.18 0.66
N ALA A 314 -9.43 -9.13 -0.03
CA ALA A 314 -8.05 -9.50 0.28
C ALA A 314 -7.08 -8.32 0.12
N SER A 315 -7.37 -7.37 -0.79
CA SER A 315 -6.61 -6.12 -0.95
C SER A 315 -6.63 -5.28 0.31
N ALA A 316 -7.80 -5.01 0.86
CA ALA A 316 -7.96 -4.23 2.10
C ALA A 316 -7.30 -4.92 3.30
N VAL A 317 -7.29 -6.26 3.35
CA VAL A 317 -6.55 -6.99 4.38
C VAL A 317 -5.05 -6.78 4.22
N ALA A 318 -4.54 -6.91 3.00
CA ALA A 318 -3.13 -6.64 2.72
C ALA A 318 -2.76 -5.20 3.12
N ASP A 319 -3.59 -4.20 2.77
CA ASP A 319 -3.35 -2.78 3.09
C ASP A 319 -3.31 -2.56 4.60
N HIS A 320 -4.20 -3.25 5.34
CA HIS A 320 -4.21 -3.18 6.80
C HIS A 320 -2.93 -3.78 7.43
N VAL A 321 -2.37 -4.85 6.85
CA VAL A 321 -1.11 -5.44 7.33
C VAL A 321 0.09 -4.53 7.01
N GLU A 322 0.11 -3.91 5.82
CA GLU A 322 1.11 -2.91 5.43
C GLU A 322 1.09 -1.68 6.35
N GLN A 323 -0.09 -1.09 6.58
CA GLN A 323 -0.27 0.09 7.44
C GLN A 323 0.17 -0.12 8.89
N LYS A 324 0.19 -1.37 9.37
CA LYS A 324 0.73 -1.72 10.68
C LYS A 324 2.26 -1.93 10.69
N GLY A 325 2.93 -1.78 9.55
CA GLY A 325 4.38 -1.98 9.40
C GLY A 325 4.82 -3.45 9.51
N LEU A 326 3.90 -4.41 9.32
CA LEU A 326 4.16 -5.83 9.60
C LEU A 326 4.82 -6.60 8.45
N LEU A 327 4.94 -5.98 7.28
CA LEU A 327 5.51 -6.61 6.08
C LEU A 327 7.03 -6.46 5.95
N GLY A 328 7.66 -5.64 6.79
CA GLY A 328 9.06 -5.26 6.61
C GLY A 328 9.30 -4.39 5.36
N LEU A 329 8.23 -3.80 4.82
CA LEU A 329 8.26 -2.87 3.69
C LEU A 329 8.07 -1.42 4.18
N PRO A 330 8.51 -0.40 3.42
CA PRO A 330 8.17 1.00 3.67
C PRO A 330 6.64 1.25 3.68
N GLU A 331 6.16 2.26 4.40
CA GLU A 331 4.73 2.60 4.50
C GLU A 331 4.08 2.99 3.15
N ASP A 332 4.88 3.36 2.15
CA ASP A 332 4.45 3.72 0.81
C ASP A 332 4.69 2.60 -0.21
N ALA A 333 4.92 1.35 0.24
CA ALA A 333 5.41 0.28 -0.62
C ALA A 333 4.45 -0.07 -1.77
N TRP A 334 3.15 0.14 -1.64
CA TRP A 334 2.21 -0.08 -2.75
C TRP A 334 1.72 1.18 -3.43
N LYS A 335 2.32 2.33 -3.10
CA LYS A 335 2.00 3.61 -3.72
C LYS A 335 3.00 3.93 -4.83
N VAL A 336 2.52 4.61 -5.87
CA VAL A 336 3.35 5.25 -6.89
C VAL A 336 4.06 6.43 -6.25
N ARG A 337 5.34 6.24 -5.96
CA ARG A 337 6.22 7.22 -5.33
C ARG A 337 6.63 8.27 -6.35
N THR A 338 6.13 9.47 -6.15
CA THR A 338 6.20 10.56 -7.11
C THR A 338 7.13 11.66 -6.61
N PHE A 339 8.01 12.13 -7.49
CA PHE A 339 8.89 13.27 -7.25
C PHE A 339 8.48 14.44 -8.14
N LEU A 340 8.23 15.60 -7.54
CA LEU A 340 7.82 16.79 -8.27
C LEU A 340 9.03 17.71 -8.49
N VAL A 341 9.28 18.06 -9.76
CA VAL A 341 10.22 19.10 -10.16
C VAL A 341 9.39 20.21 -10.81
N GLY A 342 9.16 21.33 -10.13
CA GLY A 342 8.43 22.45 -10.73
C GLY A 342 7.55 23.18 -9.74
N SER A 343 6.43 23.68 -10.21
CA SER A 343 5.74 24.81 -9.59
C SER A 343 4.44 24.41 -8.88
N CYS A 344 3.54 25.39 -8.71
CA CYS A 344 2.17 25.15 -8.29
C CYS A 344 1.37 24.27 -9.26
N VAL A 345 1.72 24.23 -10.56
CA VAL A 345 0.96 23.48 -11.58
C VAL A 345 1.05 21.98 -11.35
N SER A 346 2.27 21.42 -11.25
CA SER A 346 2.49 20.01 -10.92
C SER A 346 1.99 19.65 -9.52
N ARG A 347 2.24 20.51 -8.51
CA ARG A 347 1.74 20.30 -7.14
C ARG A 347 0.22 20.23 -7.07
N ASP A 348 -0.49 21.16 -7.71
CA ASP A 348 -1.95 21.17 -7.69
C ASP A 348 -2.52 19.99 -8.47
N THR A 349 -1.90 19.59 -9.58
CA THR A 349 -2.23 18.34 -10.28
C THR A 349 -2.09 17.13 -9.35
N PHE A 350 -0.97 17.03 -8.61
CA PHE A 350 -0.73 15.95 -7.66
C PHE A 350 -1.78 15.89 -6.54
N ALA A 351 -2.34 17.04 -6.12
CA ALA A 351 -3.37 17.07 -5.08
C ALA A 351 -4.67 16.37 -5.48
N PHE A 352 -4.91 16.17 -6.79
CA PHE A 352 -6.05 15.46 -7.36
C PHE A 352 -5.75 13.97 -7.60
N LEU A 353 -4.55 13.49 -7.27
CA LEU A 353 -4.27 12.05 -7.23
C LEU A 353 -4.76 11.44 -5.92
N ASP A 354 -5.16 10.17 -6.00
CA ASP A 354 -5.61 9.40 -4.84
C ASP A 354 -4.42 9.11 -3.90
N PRO A 355 -4.43 9.58 -2.63
CA PRO A 355 -3.34 9.37 -1.68
C PRO A 355 -3.21 7.92 -1.22
N GLU A 356 -4.20 7.05 -1.48
CA GLU A 356 -4.06 5.61 -1.28
C GLU A 356 -3.24 4.96 -2.41
N VAL A 357 -3.11 5.64 -3.55
CA VAL A 357 -2.42 5.13 -4.75
C VAL A 357 -1.09 5.86 -5.00
N PHE A 358 -0.98 7.14 -4.67
CA PHE A 358 0.20 7.96 -4.94
C PHE A 358 0.81 8.49 -3.63
N ALA A 359 2.13 8.51 -3.56
CA ALA A 359 2.89 9.09 -2.45
C ALA A 359 3.84 10.17 -2.95
N LEU A 360 3.91 11.31 -2.26
CA LEU A 360 4.87 12.38 -2.59
C LEU A 360 6.19 12.14 -1.87
N LYS A 361 7.27 11.88 -2.61
CA LYS A 361 8.61 11.66 -2.04
C LYS A 361 9.45 12.92 -1.95
N GLY A 362 9.27 13.81 -2.91
CA GLY A 362 10.06 15.04 -3.00
C GLY A 362 9.34 16.09 -3.82
N TYR A 363 9.67 17.35 -3.50
CA TYR A 363 9.15 18.49 -4.21
C TYR A 363 10.19 19.61 -4.22
N ILE A 364 10.70 19.88 -5.43
CA ILE A 364 11.60 20.99 -5.72
C ILE A 364 10.81 22.01 -6.52
N ALA A 365 10.69 23.20 -5.97
CA ALA A 365 10.04 24.33 -6.58
C ALA A 365 10.95 25.54 -6.58
N ARG A 366 10.59 26.54 -7.39
CA ARG A 366 11.33 27.80 -7.52
C ARG A 366 12.75 27.62 -8.05
N GLN A 367 12.99 26.56 -8.80
CA GLN A 367 14.28 26.28 -9.40
C GLN A 367 14.11 26.02 -10.89
N SER A 368 14.50 27.01 -11.70
CA SER A 368 14.68 26.90 -13.13
C SER A 368 15.73 25.84 -13.45
N LEU A 369 15.59 25.17 -14.59
CA LEU A 369 16.65 24.29 -15.10
C LEU A 369 17.97 25.04 -15.33
N ILE A 370 17.92 26.32 -15.70
CA ILE A 370 19.12 27.14 -15.88
C ILE A 370 19.86 27.24 -14.55
N SER A 371 19.14 27.56 -13.47
CA SER A 371 19.69 27.66 -12.12
C SER A 371 20.23 26.30 -11.64
N ALA A 372 19.43 25.25 -11.77
CA ALA A 372 19.78 23.88 -11.39
C ALA A 372 21.09 23.34 -11.99
N PHE A 373 21.45 23.76 -13.20
CA PHE A 373 22.66 23.32 -13.91
C PHE A 373 23.69 24.44 -14.07
N SER A 374 23.69 25.39 -13.12
CA SER A 374 24.66 26.47 -12.98
C SER A 374 25.49 26.32 -11.71
N ASP A 375 26.55 27.11 -11.58
CA ASP A 375 27.36 27.12 -10.36
C ASP A 375 26.54 27.65 -9.17
N GLY A 376 26.47 26.84 -8.10
CA GLY A 376 25.77 27.19 -6.87
C GLY A 376 26.40 28.38 -6.13
N ALA A 377 25.58 29.10 -5.38
CA ALA A 377 25.92 30.31 -4.66
C ALA A 377 25.11 30.44 -3.35
N HIS A 378 25.41 31.49 -2.58
CA HIS A 378 24.57 31.88 -1.45
C HIS A 378 23.28 32.59 -1.91
N PRO A 379 22.18 32.44 -1.13
CA PRO A 379 20.91 33.12 -1.41
C PRO A 379 21.06 34.63 -1.63
N LEU A 380 20.23 35.16 -2.53
CA LEU A 380 20.07 36.59 -2.72
C LEU A 380 19.17 37.17 -1.61
N GLY A 381 19.82 37.64 -0.55
CA GLY A 381 19.15 38.23 0.61
C GLY A 381 19.11 37.28 1.82
N ASP A 382 18.67 37.83 2.95
CA ASP A 382 18.59 37.08 4.21
C ASP A 382 17.32 36.21 4.25
N THR A 383 17.48 34.91 3.99
CA THR A 383 16.38 33.93 4.01
C THR A 383 15.75 33.80 5.39
N SER A 384 16.43 34.18 6.49
CA SER A 384 15.89 34.09 7.85
C SER A 384 14.64 34.95 8.06
N THR A 385 14.45 35.97 7.21
CA THR A 385 13.28 36.85 7.18
C THR A 385 12.01 36.17 6.65
N LEU A 386 12.13 35.04 5.93
CA LEU A 386 10.99 34.26 5.45
C LEU A 386 10.40 33.39 6.56
N ALA A 387 9.14 33.67 6.94
CA ALA A 387 8.43 32.92 7.97
C ALA A 387 8.24 31.42 7.59
N SER A 388 8.04 31.13 6.30
CA SER A 388 7.81 29.76 5.83
C SER A 388 9.11 28.99 5.67
N ARG A 389 9.24 27.88 6.42
CA ARG A 389 10.36 26.92 6.25
C ARG A 389 10.45 26.37 4.83
N PHE A 390 9.30 26.14 4.19
CA PHE A 390 9.25 25.67 2.82
C PHE A 390 9.85 26.72 1.87
N GLN A 391 9.41 27.98 1.96
CA GLN A 391 9.93 29.05 1.10
C GLN A 391 11.45 29.23 1.28
N ARG A 392 11.94 29.20 2.53
CA ARG A 392 13.38 29.23 2.82
C ARG A 392 14.13 28.11 2.11
N ARG A 393 13.69 26.86 2.30
CA ARG A 393 14.31 25.69 1.67
C ARG A 393 14.34 25.81 0.15
N MET A 394 13.27 26.32 -0.48
CA MET A 394 13.23 26.48 -1.94
C MET A 394 14.24 27.54 -2.43
N ILE A 395 14.34 28.69 -1.76
CA ILE A 395 15.31 29.73 -2.12
C ILE A 395 16.75 29.27 -1.87
N GLU A 396 16.99 28.57 -0.77
CA GLU A 396 18.32 28.03 -0.43
C GLU A 396 18.74 26.93 -1.40
N GLY A 397 17.83 26.01 -1.75
CA GLY A 397 18.09 24.95 -2.73
C GLY A 397 18.30 25.48 -4.15
N ASP A 398 17.51 26.48 -4.56
CA ASP A 398 17.70 27.16 -5.85
C ASP A 398 19.07 27.86 -5.92
N ALA A 399 19.42 28.63 -4.89
CA ALA A 399 20.73 29.28 -4.82
C ALA A 399 21.89 28.27 -4.85
N ALA A 400 21.73 27.11 -4.20
CA ALA A 400 22.72 26.04 -4.17
C ALA A 400 22.73 25.15 -5.43
N SER A 401 21.85 25.38 -6.41
CA SER A 401 21.69 24.50 -7.58
C SER A 401 21.38 23.04 -7.22
N SER A 402 20.57 22.80 -6.18
CA SER A 402 20.43 21.48 -5.54
C SER A 402 19.72 20.38 -6.35
N LEU A 403 18.96 20.72 -7.41
CA LEU A 403 18.15 19.75 -8.17
C LEU A 403 18.91 18.48 -8.57
N PRO A 404 20.14 18.52 -9.12
CA PRO A 404 20.84 17.30 -9.51
C PRO A 404 21.17 16.39 -8.34
N GLU A 405 21.56 16.94 -7.20
CA GLU A 405 21.88 16.15 -5.99
C GLU A 405 20.61 15.54 -5.38
N ASP A 406 19.54 16.32 -5.28
CA ASP A 406 18.27 15.86 -4.73
C ASP A 406 17.63 14.75 -5.59
N VAL A 407 17.71 14.85 -6.91
CA VAL A 407 17.23 13.81 -7.83
C VAL A 407 18.07 12.53 -7.72
N ARG A 408 19.40 12.64 -7.62
CA ARG A 408 20.27 11.47 -7.38
C ARG A 408 19.93 10.80 -6.06
N ALA A 409 19.74 11.58 -5.00
CA ALA A 409 19.41 11.05 -3.67
C ALA A 409 18.06 10.32 -3.66
N ALA A 410 17.08 10.78 -4.44
CA ALA A 410 15.74 10.19 -4.49
C ALA A 410 15.58 9.06 -5.53
N ALA A 411 16.55 8.83 -6.41
CA ALA A 411 16.36 8.01 -7.62
C ALA A 411 15.85 6.58 -7.36
N THR A 412 16.35 5.92 -6.31
CA THR A 412 15.94 4.54 -5.94
C THR A 412 14.57 4.49 -5.26
N GLU A 413 14.06 5.63 -4.80
CA GLU A 413 12.79 5.76 -4.09
C GLU A 413 11.67 6.34 -4.95
N VAL A 414 11.90 6.55 -6.25
CA VAL A 414 10.95 7.24 -7.13
C VAL A 414 10.54 6.35 -8.30
N ASP A 415 9.24 6.24 -8.52
CA ASP A 415 8.65 5.51 -9.64
C ASP A 415 8.17 6.47 -10.75
N LEU A 416 7.91 7.74 -10.40
CA LEU A 416 7.42 8.76 -11.34
C LEU A 416 8.03 10.14 -11.03
N VAL A 417 8.60 10.80 -12.04
CA VAL A 417 9.01 12.21 -11.97
C VAL A 417 8.02 13.05 -12.73
N VAL A 418 7.44 14.05 -12.07
CA VAL A 418 6.49 14.98 -12.67
C VAL A 418 7.16 16.34 -12.74
N TRP A 419 7.42 16.79 -13.97
CA TRP A 419 8.12 18.04 -14.24
C TRP A 419 7.18 19.07 -14.86
N ASP A 420 7.32 20.36 -14.51
CA ASP A 420 6.67 21.46 -15.24
C ASP A 420 7.63 22.62 -15.52
N LEU A 421 7.31 23.45 -16.53
CA LEU A 421 8.15 24.57 -16.98
C LEU A 421 7.83 25.89 -16.29
N PHE A 422 6.92 25.91 -15.33
CA PHE A 422 6.29 27.15 -14.92
C PHE A 422 7.19 28.01 -14.02
N ASP A 423 8.18 27.42 -13.36
CA ASP A 423 9.18 28.18 -12.60
C ASP A 423 10.14 28.98 -13.50
N GLU A 424 10.17 28.73 -14.81
CA GLU A 424 10.92 29.55 -15.79
C GLU A 424 10.30 30.93 -16.03
N ARG A 425 9.00 31.11 -15.71
CA ARG A 425 8.16 32.24 -16.19
C ARG A 425 8.66 33.66 -15.81
N LEU A 426 9.52 33.77 -14.81
CA LEU A 426 10.04 35.04 -14.31
C LEU A 426 11.49 35.30 -14.74
N GLY A 427 12.18 34.32 -15.31
CA GLY A 427 13.58 34.42 -15.70
C GLY A 427 14.54 34.06 -14.57
N VAL A 428 15.81 34.42 -14.77
CA VAL A 428 16.89 34.16 -13.81
C VAL A 428 17.74 35.40 -13.57
N HIS A 429 18.37 35.47 -12.40
CA HIS A 429 19.39 36.45 -12.04
C HIS A 429 20.78 35.86 -12.29
N ARG A 430 21.61 36.55 -13.07
CA ARG A 430 22.98 36.16 -13.35
C ARG A 430 23.90 36.53 -12.19
N ARG A 431 24.60 35.54 -11.63
CA ARG A 431 25.53 35.63 -10.49
C ARG A 431 26.97 35.40 -10.96
N GLY A 432 27.42 36.19 -11.93
CA GLY A 432 28.74 36.02 -12.56
C GLY A 432 28.67 35.24 -13.88
N PRO A 433 29.80 34.68 -14.37
CA PRO A 433 29.87 34.05 -15.70
C PRO A 433 29.06 32.76 -15.85
N THR A 434 28.95 31.98 -14.77
CA THR A 434 28.44 30.59 -14.80
C THR A 434 27.36 30.31 -13.76
N GLY A 435 27.11 31.21 -12.81
CA GLY A 435 26.10 31.05 -11.76
C GLY A 435 24.80 31.78 -12.08
N PHE A 436 23.68 31.14 -11.77
CA PHE A 436 22.34 31.72 -11.94
C PHE A 436 21.48 31.45 -10.69
N THR A 437 20.43 32.24 -10.50
CA THR A 437 19.43 32.04 -9.44
C THR A 437 18.06 32.35 -10.03
N THR A 438 17.06 31.55 -9.74
CA THR A 438 15.71 31.70 -10.29
C THR A 438 15.04 32.95 -9.73
N ASP A 439 14.44 33.77 -10.59
CA ASP A 439 13.72 34.98 -10.18
C ASP A 439 12.32 34.65 -9.62
N SER A 440 12.26 33.96 -8.48
CA SER A 440 10.99 33.55 -7.87
C SER A 440 10.22 34.71 -7.21
N VAL A 441 8.91 34.52 -6.99
CA VAL A 441 8.06 35.52 -6.29
C VAL A 441 8.58 35.79 -4.88
N GLU A 442 8.99 34.74 -4.17
CA GLU A 442 9.57 34.81 -2.85
C GLU A 442 10.89 35.58 -2.85
N LEU A 443 11.76 35.35 -3.86
CA LEU A 443 13.00 36.09 -4.00
C LEU A 443 12.75 37.58 -4.28
N ARG A 444 11.82 37.92 -5.19
CA ARG A 444 11.45 39.32 -5.44
C ARG A 444 10.96 40.01 -4.18
N SER A 445 10.21 39.30 -3.33
CA SER A 445 9.76 39.81 -2.03
C SER A 445 10.93 40.07 -1.08
N LEU A 446 11.93 39.18 -1.04
CA LEU A 446 13.14 39.35 -0.22
C LEU A 446 13.96 40.57 -0.67
N LEU A 447 14.04 40.78 -1.98
CA LEU A 447 14.83 41.86 -2.58
C LEU A 447 14.10 43.20 -2.64
N GLY A 448 12.84 43.28 -2.17
CA GLY A 448 12.03 44.49 -2.30
C GLY A 448 11.77 44.91 -3.75
N GLY A 449 11.84 43.98 -4.70
CA GLY A 449 11.61 44.22 -6.12
C GLY A 449 12.79 44.82 -6.90
N VAL A 450 13.96 45.01 -6.28
CA VAL A 450 15.16 45.57 -6.94
C VAL A 450 16.31 44.56 -6.86
N ALA A 451 16.86 44.18 -8.02
CA ALA A 451 18.03 43.30 -8.05
C ALA A 451 19.25 44.00 -7.42
N PRO A 452 20.08 43.30 -6.62
CA PRO A 452 21.29 43.89 -6.06
C PRO A 452 22.26 44.38 -7.14
N ALA A 453 23.10 45.36 -6.81
CA ALA A 453 24.07 45.91 -7.75
C ALA A 453 25.00 44.82 -8.31
N GLY A 454 25.21 44.83 -9.63
CA GLY A 454 26.04 43.85 -10.33
C GLY A 454 25.34 42.53 -10.69
N ILE A 455 24.03 42.41 -10.39
CA ILE A 455 23.21 41.27 -10.78
C ILE A 455 22.28 41.68 -11.92
N GLU A 456 22.41 40.96 -13.03
CA GLU A 456 21.59 41.17 -14.22
C GLU A 456 20.40 40.21 -14.22
N HIS A 457 19.21 40.74 -14.51
CA HIS A 457 18.02 39.92 -14.70
C HIS A 457 17.88 39.52 -16.18
N VAL A 458 18.00 38.22 -16.45
CA VAL A 458 17.76 37.63 -17.77
C VAL A 458 16.29 37.22 -17.84
N ALA A 459 15.48 38.07 -18.46
CA ALA A 459 14.03 37.91 -18.47
C ALA A 459 13.56 36.70 -19.31
N PHE A 460 12.54 36.00 -18.81
CA PHE A 460 11.87 34.92 -19.53
C PHE A 460 11.37 35.36 -20.92
N GLY A 461 11.55 34.49 -21.90
CA GLY A 461 11.14 34.72 -23.29
C GLY A 461 12.14 35.51 -24.14
N THR A 462 13.24 36.01 -23.57
CA THR A 462 14.33 36.59 -24.36
C THR A 462 15.11 35.48 -25.10
N PRO A 463 15.76 35.79 -26.23
CA PRO A 463 16.62 34.83 -26.94
C PRO A 463 17.73 34.27 -26.05
N GLU A 464 18.29 35.11 -25.17
CA GLU A 464 19.33 34.72 -24.22
C GLU A 464 18.81 33.72 -23.18
N HIS A 465 17.67 34.01 -22.54
CA HIS A 465 17.05 33.07 -21.59
C HIS A 465 16.72 31.72 -22.25
N HIS A 466 16.19 31.76 -23.47
CA HIS A 466 15.85 30.54 -24.22
C HIS A 466 17.10 29.71 -24.53
N ALA A 467 18.18 30.35 -24.98
CA ALA A 467 19.45 29.66 -25.25
C ALA A 467 20.04 29.02 -23.98
N LEU A 468 19.98 29.71 -22.83
CA LEU A 468 20.41 29.15 -21.55
C LEU A 468 19.56 27.95 -21.13
N PHE A 469 18.24 28.04 -21.27
CA PHE A 469 17.33 26.94 -20.97
C PHE A 469 17.60 25.72 -21.87
N VAL A 470 17.73 25.93 -23.19
CA VAL A 470 18.03 24.86 -24.15
C VAL A 470 19.35 24.18 -23.79
N LYS A 471 20.38 24.95 -23.39
CA LYS A 471 21.65 24.40 -22.92
C LYS A 471 21.48 23.53 -21.66
N ALA A 472 20.61 23.92 -20.74
CA ALA A 472 20.33 23.18 -19.50
C ALA A 472 19.52 21.87 -19.71
N LEU A 473 18.83 21.72 -20.85
CA LEU A 473 18.08 20.48 -21.16
C LEU A 473 19.01 19.26 -21.35
N ALA A 474 20.22 19.47 -21.89
CA ALA A 474 21.18 18.38 -22.10
C ALA A 474 21.63 17.72 -20.77
N PRO A 475 22.18 18.46 -19.78
CA PRO A 475 22.53 17.86 -18.51
C PRO A 475 21.31 17.37 -17.70
N TRP A 476 20.12 17.96 -17.90
CA TRP A 476 18.89 17.42 -17.33
C TRP A 476 18.55 16.03 -17.87
N ARG A 477 18.63 15.85 -19.19
CA ARG A 477 18.46 14.53 -19.81
C ARG A 477 19.54 13.55 -19.33
N GLU A 478 20.80 13.97 -19.29
CA GLU A 478 21.91 13.12 -18.82
C GLU A 478 21.66 12.64 -17.39
N LEU A 479 21.25 13.52 -16.48
CA LEU A 479 20.89 13.16 -15.11
C LEU A 479 19.73 12.16 -15.05
N LEU A 480 18.66 12.37 -15.84
CA LEU A 480 17.53 11.45 -15.90
C LEU A 480 17.92 10.08 -16.47
N VAL A 481 18.88 10.02 -17.40
CA VAL A 481 19.41 8.76 -17.93
C VAL A 481 20.30 8.08 -16.89
N GLU A 482 21.23 8.83 -16.27
CA GLU A 482 22.13 8.39 -15.20
C GLU A 482 21.35 7.72 -14.05
N THR A 483 20.21 8.31 -13.68
CA THR A 483 19.37 7.85 -12.57
C THR A 483 18.28 6.86 -12.98
N ASN A 484 18.19 6.46 -14.26
CA ASN A 484 17.12 5.62 -14.81
C ASN A 484 15.70 6.19 -14.60
N LEU A 485 15.57 7.52 -14.57
CA LEU A 485 14.31 8.25 -14.39
C LEU A 485 13.75 8.80 -15.71
N LEU A 486 14.50 8.82 -16.81
CA LEU A 486 14.01 9.34 -18.10
C LEU A 486 12.73 8.62 -18.54
N GLY A 487 12.73 7.28 -18.49
CA GLY A 487 11.56 6.45 -18.81
C GLY A 487 10.39 6.64 -17.83
N ARG A 488 10.62 7.27 -16.68
CA ARG A 488 9.67 7.53 -15.59
C ARG A 488 9.29 9.00 -15.47
N THR A 489 9.76 9.85 -16.38
CA THR A 489 9.49 11.28 -16.35
C THR A 489 8.29 11.62 -17.22
N VAL A 490 7.48 12.57 -16.74
CA VAL A 490 6.36 13.18 -17.47
C VAL A 490 6.44 14.71 -17.36
N LEU A 491 6.14 15.40 -18.45
CA LEU A 491 6.09 16.86 -18.49
C LEU A 491 4.63 17.34 -18.42
N VAL A 492 4.24 18.05 -17.36
CA VAL A 492 2.95 18.71 -17.21
C VAL A 492 3.05 20.11 -17.84
N ALA A 493 2.37 20.32 -18.98
CA ALA A 493 2.45 21.59 -19.71
C ALA A 493 1.07 22.12 -20.19
N PRO A 494 0.08 22.28 -19.29
CA PRO A 494 -1.16 22.95 -19.65
C PRO A 494 -0.89 24.39 -20.09
N ARG A 495 -1.73 24.89 -20.99
CA ARG A 495 -1.71 26.30 -21.38
C ARG A 495 -2.11 27.18 -20.19
N TRP A 496 -1.64 28.42 -20.18
CA TRP A 496 -2.22 29.48 -19.36
C TRP A 496 -3.68 29.67 -19.80
N ALA A 497 -4.59 29.58 -18.84
CA ALA A 497 -6.03 29.75 -19.05
C ALA A 497 -6.33 31.19 -19.49
N VAL A 498 -6.96 31.34 -20.65
CA VAL A 498 -7.40 32.65 -21.16
C VAL A 498 -8.69 33.08 -20.47
N GLU A 499 -9.54 32.12 -20.16
CA GLU A 499 -10.86 32.31 -19.54
C GLU A 499 -10.88 31.71 -18.13
N ALA A 500 -11.71 32.28 -17.27
CA ALA A 500 -12.07 31.74 -15.97
C ALA A 500 -13.36 30.91 -16.07
N ASP A 501 -13.62 30.09 -15.05
CA ASP A 501 -14.81 29.23 -14.95
C ASP A 501 -16.15 30.00 -14.86
N ASP A 502 -16.11 31.29 -14.54
CA ASP A 502 -17.25 32.21 -14.57
C ASP A 502 -17.50 32.87 -15.94
N GLY A 503 -16.71 32.52 -16.95
CA GLY A 503 -16.75 33.08 -18.30
C GLY A 503 -16.02 34.41 -18.47
N GLY A 504 -15.37 34.92 -17.42
CA GLY A 504 -14.53 36.10 -17.48
C GLY A 504 -13.16 35.84 -18.10
N LEU A 505 -12.43 36.92 -18.44
CA LEU A 505 -11.02 36.82 -18.82
C LEU A 505 -10.13 36.74 -17.58
N THR A 506 -9.07 35.94 -17.66
CA THR A 506 -8.10 35.84 -16.56
C THR A 506 -7.27 37.12 -16.41
N PRO A 507 -6.88 37.47 -15.16
CA PRO A 507 -6.10 38.67 -14.92
C PRO A 507 -4.69 38.57 -15.51
N ARG A 508 -4.13 39.72 -15.91
CA ARG A 508 -2.71 39.81 -16.26
C ARG A 508 -1.85 39.37 -15.07
N SER A 509 -0.84 38.55 -15.34
CA SER A 509 0.13 38.11 -14.35
C SER A 509 1.53 38.46 -14.82
N PHE A 510 2.31 39.09 -13.95
CA PHE A 510 3.69 39.53 -14.24
C PHE A 510 3.79 40.41 -15.51
N GLY A 511 2.80 41.28 -15.71
CA GLY A 511 2.73 42.20 -16.85
C GLY A 511 2.29 41.56 -18.17
N ARG A 512 1.85 40.30 -18.18
CA ARG A 512 1.47 39.57 -19.40
C ARG A 512 0.06 39.01 -19.32
N THR A 513 -0.61 38.94 -20.47
CA THR A 513 -1.84 38.18 -20.68
C THR A 513 -1.53 36.67 -20.81
N ALA A 514 -2.53 35.82 -20.62
CA ALA A 514 -2.40 34.38 -20.83
C ALA A 514 -1.96 34.04 -22.27
N THR A 515 -2.49 34.75 -23.28
CA THR A 515 -2.12 34.55 -24.69
C THR A 515 -0.65 34.87 -24.95
N GLU A 516 -0.15 35.99 -24.43
CA GLU A 516 1.27 36.36 -24.56
C GLU A 516 2.17 35.34 -23.84
N ALA A 517 1.80 34.92 -22.62
CA ALA A 517 2.56 33.93 -21.87
C ALA A 517 2.61 32.58 -22.60
N ASN A 518 1.48 32.10 -23.13
CA ASN A 518 1.42 30.88 -23.94
C ASN A 518 2.34 30.94 -25.17
N ALA A 519 2.34 32.06 -25.89
CA ALA A 519 3.21 32.25 -27.05
C ALA A 519 4.71 32.21 -26.68
N LEU A 520 5.07 32.78 -25.52
CA LEU A 520 6.45 32.78 -25.02
C LEU A 520 6.90 31.41 -24.50
N THR A 521 6.00 30.58 -23.96
CA THR A 521 6.33 29.25 -23.45
C THR A 521 6.52 28.21 -24.57
N GLU A 522 5.87 28.38 -25.72
CA GLU A 522 5.87 27.36 -26.78
C GLU A 522 7.28 26.97 -27.30
N PRO A 523 8.25 27.89 -27.51
CA PRO A 523 9.62 27.51 -27.90
C PRO A 523 10.36 26.71 -26.83
N TYR A 524 10.07 26.93 -25.55
CA TYR A 524 10.67 26.18 -24.43
C TYR A 524 10.11 24.77 -24.38
N LEU A 525 8.79 24.63 -24.49
CA LEU A 525 8.12 23.34 -24.56
C LEU A 525 8.63 22.50 -25.73
N ARG A 526 8.75 23.10 -26.92
CA ARG A 526 9.22 22.39 -28.11
C ARG A 526 10.65 21.85 -27.92
N ALA A 527 11.55 22.66 -27.39
CA ALA A 527 12.91 22.24 -27.07
C ALA A 527 12.94 21.13 -26.01
N ALA A 528 12.14 21.25 -24.95
CA ALA A 528 12.04 20.22 -23.91
C ALA A 528 11.56 18.87 -24.49
N VAL A 529 10.54 18.89 -25.35
CA VAL A 529 10.03 17.69 -26.02
C VAL A 529 11.07 17.08 -26.95
N GLU A 530 11.74 17.90 -27.75
CA GLU A 530 12.78 17.46 -28.68
C GLU A 530 13.96 16.80 -27.96
N VAL A 531 14.44 17.41 -26.87
CA VAL A 531 15.60 16.90 -26.13
C VAL A 531 15.24 15.71 -25.26
N LEU A 532 14.11 15.73 -24.53
CA LEU A 532 13.78 14.66 -23.57
C LEU A 532 12.99 13.50 -24.20
N GLY A 533 12.05 13.77 -25.10
CA GLY A 533 11.15 12.76 -25.66
C GLY A 533 10.22 12.12 -24.61
N VAL A 534 9.86 12.84 -23.55
CA VAL A 534 8.95 12.37 -22.49
C VAL A 534 7.48 12.69 -22.81
N PRO A 535 6.51 11.95 -22.27
CA PRO A 535 5.09 12.27 -22.44
C PRO A 535 4.76 13.68 -21.92
N VAL A 536 3.84 14.37 -22.60
CA VAL A 536 3.42 15.73 -22.26
C VAL A 536 1.93 15.76 -21.94
N LEU A 537 1.58 16.25 -20.75
CA LEU A 537 0.20 16.36 -20.27
C LEU A 537 -0.38 17.76 -20.48
N GLY A 538 -1.71 17.86 -20.54
CA GLY A 538 -2.44 19.12 -20.61
C GLY A 538 -2.43 19.77 -21.99
N ARG A 539 -2.11 19.00 -23.04
CA ARG A 539 -2.06 19.46 -24.44
C ARG A 539 -3.22 18.94 -25.29
N GLY A 540 -3.94 17.91 -24.82
CA GLY A 540 -5.15 17.39 -25.45
C GLY A 540 -6.43 17.88 -24.76
N GLY A 541 -7.57 17.72 -25.45
CA GLY A 541 -8.88 18.04 -24.89
C GLY A 541 -9.24 19.54 -24.83
N PRO A 542 -10.22 19.92 -24.00
CA PRO A 542 -10.63 21.31 -23.84
C PRO A 542 -9.52 22.21 -23.31
N LEU A 543 -9.56 23.49 -23.69
CA LEU A 543 -8.67 24.51 -23.13
C LEU A 543 -8.88 24.62 -21.60
N PRO A 544 -7.81 24.84 -20.83
CA PRO A 544 -7.93 24.98 -19.38
C PRO A 544 -8.62 26.28 -19.00
N LEU A 545 -9.41 26.23 -17.94
CA LEU A 545 -10.05 27.39 -17.31
C LEU A 545 -9.35 27.72 -15.99
N SER A 546 -9.35 29.01 -15.61
CA SER A 546 -8.91 29.42 -14.28
C SER A 546 -10.05 29.29 -13.28
N GLY A 547 -9.76 28.77 -12.09
CA GLY A 547 -10.74 28.73 -11.00
C GLY A 547 -10.90 30.11 -10.36
N SER A 548 -12.09 30.70 -10.46
CA SER A 548 -12.42 31.97 -9.80
C SER A 548 -12.31 31.89 -8.27
N GLU A 549 -12.62 30.73 -7.69
CA GLU A 549 -12.48 30.44 -6.26
C GLU A 549 -11.18 29.69 -5.88
N HIS A 550 -10.16 29.72 -6.74
CA HIS A 550 -8.92 29.00 -6.46
C HIS A 550 -8.26 29.47 -5.14
N GLN A 551 -7.71 28.52 -4.39
CA GLN A 551 -7.13 28.75 -3.06
C GLN A 551 -6.05 29.85 -3.00
N TRP A 552 -5.34 30.06 -4.11
CA TRP A 552 -4.28 31.06 -4.25
C TRP A 552 -4.74 32.35 -4.96
N GLY A 553 -6.05 32.51 -5.16
CA GLY A 553 -6.67 33.60 -5.91
C GLY A 553 -6.70 33.35 -7.41
N PRO A 554 -7.45 34.17 -8.17
CA PRO A 554 -7.59 34.00 -9.62
C PRO A 554 -6.27 34.33 -10.32
N ALA A 555 -5.79 33.40 -11.15
CA ALA A 555 -4.62 33.58 -12.01
C ALA A 555 -4.67 32.58 -13.17
N PRO A 556 -4.11 32.89 -14.35
CA PRO A 556 -4.17 32.03 -15.54
C PRO A 556 -3.49 30.65 -15.41
N PHE A 557 -2.89 30.33 -14.27
CA PHE A 557 -2.22 29.06 -13.95
C PHE A 557 -2.74 28.43 -12.65
N HIS A 558 -3.83 29.00 -12.12
CA HIS A 558 -4.63 28.50 -11.01
C HIS A 558 -5.92 27.96 -11.61
N TYR A 559 -5.91 26.69 -11.96
CA TYR A 559 -6.96 26.10 -12.80
C TYR A 559 -8.22 25.75 -12.01
N ASP A 560 -9.31 25.51 -12.71
CA ASP A 560 -10.52 24.95 -12.14
C ASP A 560 -10.36 23.45 -11.82
N ASP A 561 -11.27 22.91 -11.00
CA ASP A 561 -11.24 21.51 -10.57
C ASP A 561 -11.30 20.55 -11.77
N ALA A 562 -12.08 20.87 -12.81
CA ALA A 562 -12.22 20.02 -14.00
C ALA A 562 -10.92 19.92 -14.80
N THR A 563 -10.13 20.99 -14.86
CA THR A 563 -8.80 20.95 -15.46
C THR A 563 -7.82 20.09 -14.66
N TYR A 564 -7.80 20.22 -13.34
CA TYR A 564 -6.90 19.40 -12.52
C TYR A 564 -7.29 17.91 -12.52
N VAL A 565 -8.59 17.58 -12.52
CA VAL A 565 -9.05 16.20 -12.69
C VAL A 565 -8.53 15.62 -14.01
N ARG A 566 -8.67 16.33 -15.12
CA ARG A 566 -8.16 15.87 -16.42
C ARG A 566 -6.64 15.65 -16.40
N LEU A 567 -5.88 16.59 -15.83
CA LEU A 567 -4.42 16.44 -15.72
C LEU A 567 -4.03 15.23 -14.86
N ALA A 568 -4.77 14.97 -13.78
CA ALA A 568 -4.58 13.80 -12.93
C ALA A 568 -4.94 12.49 -13.67
N GLU A 569 -6.03 12.46 -14.45
CA GLU A 569 -6.41 11.32 -15.28
C GLU A 569 -5.35 11.00 -16.35
N GLU A 570 -4.83 12.02 -17.03
CA GLU A 570 -3.73 11.86 -18.00
C GLU A 570 -2.46 11.32 -17.31
N LEU A 571 -2.13 11.81 -16.11
CA LEU A 571 -0.99 11.34 -15.34
C LEU A 571 -1.16 9.89 -14.89
N VAL A 572 -2.36 9.50 -14.43
CA VAL A 572 -2.70 8.13 -14.07
C VAL A 572 -2.57 7.19 -15.28
N ALA A 573 -3.05 7.61 -16.45
CA ALA A 573 -2.90 6.82 -17.67
C ALA A 573 -1.43 6.59 -18.03
N VAL A 574 -0.59 7.61 -17.90
CA VAL A 574 0.86 7.48 -18.11
C VAL A 574 1.51 6.59 -17.04
N ALA A 575 1.10 6.71 -15.77
CA ALA A 575 1.60 5.86 -14.70
C ALA A 575 1.28 4.38 -14.98
N ARG A 576 0.06 4.05 -15.41
CA ARG A 576 -0.34 2.69 -15.83
C ARG A 576 0.49 2.18 -17.00
N GLN A 577 0.68 3.01 -18.03
CA GLN A 577 1.50 2.64 -19.18
C GLN A 577 2.96 2.35 -18.81
N LYS A 578 3.53 3.11 -17.86
CA LYS A 578 4.94 3.00 -17.46
C LYS A 578 5.20 1.96 -16.39
N LEU A 579 4.26 1.76 -15.46
CA LEU A 579 4.44 0.94 -14.26
C LEU A 579 3.58 -0.34 -14.28
N GLY A 580 2.69 -0.49 -15.25
CA GLY A 580 1.70 -1.56 -15.34
C GLY A 580 0.31 -1.13 -14.87
N GLU A 581 -0.74 -1.68 -15.47
CA GLU A 581 -2.14 -1.38 -15.14
C GLU A 581 -2.46 -1.59 -13.65
N THR A 582 -1.86 -2.63 -13.06
CA THR A 582 -1.99 -3.06 -11.67
C THR A 582 -1.24 -2.21 -10.65
N ALA A 583 -0.36 -1.30 -11.09
CA ALA A 583 0.34 -0.38 -10.21
C ALA A 583 -0.55 0.75 -9.68
N VAL A 584 -1.64 1.07 -10.39
CA VAL A 584 -2.62 2.09 -10.00
C VAL A 584 -3.97 1.43 -9.76
N ASP A 585 -4.28 1.14 -8.50
CA ASP A 585 -5.57 0.59 -8.11
C ASP A 585 -6.72 1.61 -8.25
N GLY A 586 -7.90 1.13 -8.63
CA GLY A 586 -9.09 1.98 -8.75
C GLY A 586 -8.96 3.08 -9.82
N GLN A 587 -9.51 4.27 -9.55
CA GLN A 587 -9.45 5.40 -10.49
C GLN A 587 -8.09 6.13 -10.44
N GLY A 588 -7.38 6.07 -9.31
CA GLY A 588 -6.14 6.84 -9.09
C GLY A 588 -6.33 8.35 -9.00
N VAL A 589 -7.56 8.85 -9.17
CA VAL A 589 -7.93 10.27 -9.17
C VAL A 589 -9.01 10.53 -8.13
N ARG A 590 -8.96 11.72 -7.54
CA ARG A 590 -9.96 12.23 -6.59
C ARG A 590 -10.18 13.73 -6.79
N VAL A 591 -11.28 14.24 -6.25
CA VAL A 591 -11.48 15.69 -6.07
C VAL A 591 -11.22 16.01 -4.59
N PRO A 592 -10.12 16.73 -4.25
CA PRO A 592 -9.83 17.09 -2.86
C PRO A 592 -10.89 18.03 -2.32
N ASN A 593 -11.30 17.85 -1.06
CA ASN A 593 -12.29 18.76 -0.47
C ASN A 593 -11.69 20.15 -0.20
N ARG A 594 -12.55 21.17 0.01
CA ARG A 594 -12.10 22.56 0.19
C ARG A 594 -11.15 22.74 1.38
N SER A 595 -11.31 21.97 2.46
CA SER A 595 -10.42 21.98 3.64
C SER A 595 -9.02 21.41 3.35
N GLU A 596 -8.94 20.35 2.56
CA GLU A 596 -7.66 19.75 2.10
C GLU A 596 -6.93 20.69 1.14
N ARG A 597 -7.66 21.33 0.22
CA ARG A 597 -7.10 22.38 -0.64
C ARG A 597 -6.66 23.60 0.18
N ALA A 598 -7.42 23.99 1.21
CA ALA A 598 -7.14 25.18 2.01
C ALA A 598 -6.14 24.97 3.17
N ALA A 599 -5.42 23.84 3.23
CA ALA A 599 -4.65 23.39 4.39
C ALA A 599 -3.55 24.37 4.90
N ARG A 600 -3.30 25.50 4.22
CA ARG A 600 -2.40 26.57 4.71
C ARG A 600 -3.04 27.94 4.88
N ARG A 601 -4.28 28.18 4.45
CA ARG A 601 -4.99 29.46 4.68
C ARG A 601 -5.73 29.49 6.02
N ASN A 602 -6.22 28.34 6.49
CA ASN A 602 -6.92 28.21 7.77
C ASN A 602 -6.13 27.37 8.79
N ALA A 603 -4.83 27.16 8.61
CA ALA A 603 -4.02 26.61 9.70
C ALA A 603 -4.00 27.65 10.83
N PRO A 604 -4.39 27.28 12.05
CA PRO A 604 -4.42 28.23 13.15
C PRO A 604 -3.00 28.69 13.47
N THR A 605 -2.80 30.01 13.50
CA THR A 605 -1.55 30.67 13.85
C THR A 605 -1.78 31.67 14.96
N LEU A 606 -0.76 31.93 15.78
CA LEU A 606 -0.81 32.95 16.83
C LEU A 606 0.03 34.15 16.45
N ARG A 607 -0.60 35.33 16.48
CA ARG A 607 0.10 36.61 16.44
C ARG A 607 0.18 37.17 17.85
N LEU A 608 1.38 37.58 18.25
CA LEU A 608 1.63 38.26 19.51
C LEU A 608 2.05 39.70 19.20
N SER A 609 1.38 40.68 19.80
CA SER A 609 1.66 42.11 19.61
C SER A 609 1.45 42.88 20.90
N ARG A 610 2.17 43.99 21.09
CA ARG A 610 1.97 44.91 22.22
C ARG A 610 0.79 45.85 21.93
N SER A 611 -0.05 46.08 22.94
CA SER A 611 -1.15 47.04 22.91
C SER A 611 -1.17 47.80 24.23
N GLY A 612 -0.50 48.96 24.28
CA GLY A 612 -0.31 49.72 25.52
C GLY A 612 0.49 48.93 26.56
N ASP A 613 -0.13 48.73 27.74
CA ASP A 613 0.40 47.99 28.89
C ASP A 613 0.01 46.50 28.89
N GLU A 614 -0.54 46.01 27.77
CA GLU A 614 -0.95 44.63 27.58
C GLU A 614 -0.32 44.00 26.34
N LEU A 615 -0.35 42.67 26.30
CA LEU A 615 0.00 41.86 25.16
C LEU A 615 -1.27 41.27 24.54
N ARG A 616 -1.51 41.63 23.28
CA ARG A 616 -2.58 41.05 22.47
C ARG A 616 -2.08 39.75 21.79
N VAL A 617 -2.76 38.65 22.09
CA VAL A 617 -2.60 37.35 21.43
C VAL A 617 -3.81 37.13 20.51
N THR A 618 -3.58 37.10 19.20
CA THR A 618 -4.63 36.89 18.20
C THR A 618 -4.48 35.51 17.56
N LEU A 619 -5.55 34.72 17.58
CA LEU A 619 -5.67 33.48 16.83
C LEU A 619 -6.16 33.76 15.41
N LEU A 620 -5.30 33.55 14.42
CA LEU A 620 -5.59 33.74 13.01
C LEU A 620 -5.79 32.37 12.34
N GLY A 621 -6.87 32.21 11.57
CA GLY A 621 -7.19 30.94 10.92
C GLY A 621 -7.69 29.86 11.91
N GLY A 622 -8.07 28.70 11.37
CA GLY A 622 -8.66 27.57 12.10
C GLY A 622 -10.11 27.81 12.51
N ASP A 623 -10.83 26.74 12.86
CA ASP A 623 -12.16 26.80 13.49
C ASP A 623 -12.23 25.92 14.75
N PRO A 624 -11.41 26.21 15.79
CA PRO A 624 -11.45 25.42 17.01
C PRO A 624 -12.75 25.68 17.79
N LYS A 625 -13.27 24.63 18.45
CA LYS A 625 -14.38 24.71 19.40
C LYS A 625 -14.05 25.65 20.56
N ALA A 626 -12.81 25.59 21.04
CA ALA A 626 -12.25 26.51 22.04
C ALA A 626 -10.72 26.48 22.00
N TRP A 627 -10.06 27.47 22.60
CA TRP A 627 -8.61 27.51 22.75
C TRP A 627 -8.19 28.10 24.10
N SER A 628 -6.99 27.76 24.57
CA SER A 628 -6.37 28.31 25.79
C SER A 628 -4.93 28.73 25.49
N VAL A 629 -4.39 29.70 26.22
CA VAL A 629 -3.04 30.25 26.01
C VAL A 629 -2.20 30.16 27.28
N GLN A 630 -0.91 29.91 27.10
CA GLN A 630 0.15 30.11 28.09
C GLN A 630 1.14 31.12 27.52
N LEU A 631 1.40 32.18 28.28
CA LEU A 631 2.35 33.22 27.92
C LEU A 631 3.65 33.03 28.71
N PHE A 632 4.76 33.04 27.99
CA PHE A 632 6.10 32.91 28.53
C PHE A 632 6.87 34.22 28.30
N ARG A 633 7.64 34.64 29.29
CA ARG A 633 8.67 35.69 29.21
C ARG A 633 10.01 35.01 29.45
N ASP A 634 10.87 35.05 28.44
CA ASP A 634 12.08 34.24 28.34
C ASP A 634 11.73 32.75 28.49
N ASP A 635 11.97 32.16 29.66
CA ASP A 635 11.64 30.77 29.98
C ASP A 635 10.61 30.63 31.12
N GLU A 636 10.15 31.75 31.70
CA GLU A 636 9.20 31.79 32.79
C GLU A 636 7.76 31.94 32.27
N ARG A 637 6.83 31.11 32.75
CA ARG A 637 5.41 31.27 32.43
C ARG A 637 4.82 32.39 33.28
N VAL A 638 4.48 33.50 32.63
CA VAL A 638 3.98 34.72 33.29
C VAL A 638 2.46 34.85 33.28
N ALA A 639 1.75 34.17 32.37
CA ALA A 639 0.29 34.14 32.37
C ALA A 639 -0.27 32.86 31.71
N SER A 640 -1.54 32.56 32.00
CA SER A 640 -2.30 31.51 31.32
C SER A 640 -3.80 31.79 31.34
N THR A 641 -4.53 31.28 30.36
CA THR A 641 -5.99 31.42 30.25
C THR A 641 -6.71 30.07 30.33
N GLY A 642 -8.01 30.12 30.64
CA GLY A 642 -8.92 28.99 30.42
C GLY A 642 -9.26 28.79 28.94
N TRP A 643 -10.09 27.78 28.66
CA TRP A 643 -10.63 27.55 27.32
C TRP A 643 -11.67 28.62 26.96
N GLN A 644 -11.56 29.17 25.75
CA GLN A 644 -12.41 30.27 25.28
C GLN A 644 -12.64 30.23 23.78
N THR A 645 -13.56 31.05 23.29
CA THR A 645 -13.96 31.13 21.87
C THR A 645 -13.50 32.40 21.16
N ASP A 646 -13.23 33.48 21.92
CA ASP A 646 -12.83 34.77 21.35
C ASP A 646 -11.47 34.67 20.67
N ARG A 647 -11.33 35.27 19.48
CA ARG A 647 -10.11 35.17 18.66
C ARG A 647 -8.98 36.08 19.13
N ASP A 648 -9.27 36.95 20.08
CA ASP A 648 -8.31 37.89 20.68
C ASP A 648 -8.26 37.72 22.19
N LEU A 649 -7.04 37.80 22.73
CA LEU A 649 -6.75 37.78 24.15
C LEU A 649 -5.85 38.93 24.51
N TYR A 650 -6.11 39.54 25.66
CA TYR A 650 -5.26 40.56 26.26
C TYR A 650 -4.69 39.98 27.55
N LEU A 651 -3.36 39.96 27.65
CA LEU A 651 -2.62 39.42 28.79
C LEU A 651 -1.71 40.52 29.35
N PRO A 652 -1.46 40.54 30.68
CA PRO A 652 -0.63 41.57 31.29
C PRO A 652 0.80 41.53 30.75
N LEU A 653 1.35 42.71 30.46
CA LEU A 653 2.77 42.85 30.14
C LEU A 653 3.60 42.79 31.43
N ALA A 654 4.32 41.69 31.65
CA ALA A 654 5.12 41.45 32.85
C ALA A 654 6.56 42.02 32.73
N GLY A 655 6.71 43.28 32.30
CA GLY A 655 8.02 43.95 32.16
C GLY A 655 8.77 43.68 30.85
N GLU A 656 10.02 44.13 30.76
CA GLU A 656 10.92 43.89 29.61
C GLU A 656 11.30 42.41 29.50
N GLY A 657 11.54 41.94 28.28
CA GLY A 657 11.95 40.56 27.99
C GLY A 657 11.41 40.02 26.68
N ARG A 658 11.70 38.74 26.38
CA ARG A 658 11.21 38.08 25.17
C ARG A 658 9.94 37.29 25.44
N TYR A 659 8.84 37.68 24.81
CA TYR A 659 7.55 37.04 25.01
C TYR A 659 7.23 36.01 23.92
N ARG A 660 6.59 34.91 24.33
CA ARG A 660 6.02 33.90 23.43
C ARG A 660 4.72 33.33 23.99
N ALA A 661 3.71 33.19 23.14
CA ALA A 661 2.46 32.52 23.48
C ALA A 661 2.43 31.10 22.92
N ARG A 662 2.02 30.13 23.75
CA ARG A 662 1.67 28.77 23.33
C ARG A 662 0.17 28.58 23.56
N ALA A 663 -0.58 28.29 22.51
CA ALA A 663 -1.98 27.92 22.60
C ALA A 663 -2.18 26.41 22.46
N HIS A 664 -3.25 25.92 23.08
CA HIS A 664 -3.84 24.63 22.79
C HIS A 664 -5.24 24.86 22.21
N LEU A 665 -5.52 24.23 21.08
CA LEU A 665 -6.79 24.31 20.38
C LEU A 665 -7.55 23.01 20.58
N LEU A 666 -8.85 23.10 20.84
CA LEU A 666 -9.77 21.98 20.97
C LEU A 666 -10.63 21.95 19.71
N ASP A 667 -10.60 20.85 18.96
CA ASP A 667 -11.52 20.66 17.83
C ASP A 667 -12.91 20.21 18.31
N ARG A 668 -13.85 20.02 17.37
CA ARG A 668 -15.24 19.64 17.70
C ARG A 668 -15.38 18.17 18.09
N ASP A 669 -14.41 17.33 17.73
CA ASP A 669 -14.39 15.88 17.98
C ASP A 669 -13.59 15.52 19.25
N GLY A 670 -13.01 16.51 19.93
CA GLY A 670 -12.29 16.38 21.21
C GLY A 670 -10.77 16.28 21.09
N GLY A 671 -10.22 16.35 19.87
CA GLY A 671 -8.79 16.40 19.63
C GLY A 671 -8.17 17.74 20.05
N ARG A 672 -6.89 17.69 20.45
CA ARG A 672 -6.12 18.86 20.90
C ARG A 672 -4.88 19.08 20.06
N SER A 673 -4.69 20.29 19.55
CA SER A 673 -3.51 20.66 18.75
C SER A 673 -2.79 21.89 19.33
N PRO A 674 -1.45 21.86 19.46
CA PRO A 674 -0.69 23.01 19.95
C PRO A 674 -0.35 24.00 18.82
N VAL A 675 -0.38 25.31 19.12
CA VAL A 675 0.08 26.39 18.23
C VAL A 675 0.96 27.36 19.02
N VAL A 676 2.02 27.89 18.41
CA VAL A 676 2.97 28.78 19.08
C VAL A 676 3.15 30.07 18.28
N SER A 677 3.23 31.21 18.97
CA SER A 677 3.49 32.50 18.33
C SER A 677 4.96 32.68 17.93
N GLY A 678 5.21 33.66 17.07
CA GLY A 678 6.52 34.30 16.98
C GLY A 678 6.96 34.91 18.31
N VAL A 679 8.24 35.24 18.44
CA VAL A 679 8.78 35.91 19.63
C VAL A 679 8.55 37.42 19.49
N LEU A 680 8.06 38.05 20.55
CA LEU A 680 7.95 39.50 20.66
C LEU A 680 8.95 39.98 21.71
N THR A 681 9.97 40.72 21.32
CA THR A 681 10.88 41.37 22.27
C THR A 681 10.26 42.69 22.73
N VAL A 682 10.12 42.86 24.03
CA VAL A 682 9.70 44.12 24.65
C VAL A 682 10.91 44.67 25.39
N SER A 683 11.38 45.84 24.94
CA SER A 683 12.43 46.64 25.55
C SER A 683 11.87 47.92 26.14
#